data_AF-A0A532VGM1-F1
#
_entry.id   AF-A0A532VGM1-F1
#
_cell.length_a   1.000
_cell.length_b   1.000
_cell.length_c   1.000
_cell.angle_alpha   90.00
_cell.angle_beta   90.00
_cell.angle_gamma   90.00
#
_symmetry.space_group_name_H-M   'P 1'
#
loop_
_entity.id
_entity.type
_entity.pdbx_description
1 polymer ?
#
loop_
_entity_poly.entity_id
_entity_poly.type
_entity_poly.pdbx_seq_one_letter_code
_entity_poly.pdbx_strand_id
1 'polypeptide(L)'
;MPANRKSHFHYKARQLFCEEVPVGQVAEEVGTPLYLYSYNSLIDGYREVCHAFSKLSPLICYSVKANANLTLCRILATEGAGADILSGGELYKALQAGFPPQKIVFAGPGKNKEEIEYALRENIFIFNVESPGELRLIEKLSRQLNQSAKISLRINPDVDPKTHRYITTGKRENKFGLDFDEAEKLYSQVKKSPLLEPVGIHFHLGSQITSLQPYLRALEKILDFLELLKEKGLNLKYVDMGGGFGISYEEGKLPLNIMDLAEKIYPLIKKTGAKLILEPGRFLVGPAGVLITQVLYKKNRGKKRFIIVDAGMNDLIRPSLYGAYHQIKKLKEPHGAGSPEVVDVVGPVCESGDFFARERPLPQITEGEYLAIMDTGAYCFSMSFTYNARPRPAEVLVKKDQWWIIRERETYKDLIKEESIPEELFSSFRGSPSSSKSCSARPLGEKKALSGPIPFTKLQGSGNDFIVIDNRSQFIKNGPEFSRTICPRKIGIGADGVLLLEKSRVADFKMRIFNPDGSEPAMCGNGARCIARFAHLKKIVGEKCSFETLSGKIFSQVKKNRVRIRMKDPSISQLNLEINLGDGSYTGHFLDTGVPHFVLFVPEVEKIDLPKMGSRIRYHGKFQPEGTNVDFAEIKDDTVRMRTYERGVEAETLSCGTGAVATALAANLVYALNSPVKIKTGGGDLKVYFQKSGTHNFTQVSLEGKAEVVYEGKWEGEVSQCSKDVM
;
A
#
# COMPACT_ATOMS: atom_id res chain seq x y z
N MET A 1 32.29 13.10 -24.63
CA MET A 1 31.69 12.09 -23.71
C MET A 1 30.29 12.59 -23.37
N PRO A 2 29.25 11.74 -23.48
CA PRO A 2 28.96 10.83 -22.38
C PRO A 2 28.59 9.42 -22.87
N ALA A 3 29.53 8.48 -22.67
CA ALA A 3 29.21 7.08 -22.47
C ALA A 3 29.29 6.84 -20.97
N ASN A 4 28.30 6.14 -20.42
CA ASN A 4 28.12 5.75 -19.01
C ASN A 4 27.36 6.77 -18.14
N ARG A 5 26.02 6.72 -18.22
CA ARG A 5 25.20 6.92 -17.01
C ARG A 5 25.81 6.00 -15.93
N LYS A 6 26.31 6.56 -14.83
CA LYS A 6 26.86 5.75 -13.74
C LYS A 6 25.75 4.84 -13.24
N SER A 7 25.96 3.53 -13.28
CA SER A 7 25.00 2.58 -12.75
C SER A 7 24.87 2.79 -11.24
N HIS A 8 23.65 3.01 -10.77
CA HIS A 8 23.34 3.02 -9.34
C HIS A 8 23.26 1.62 -8.75
N PHE A 9 23.30 0.58 -9.60
CA PHE A 9 23.55 -0.79 -9.19
C PHE A 9 25.02 -1.15 -9.42
N HIS A 10 25.78 -1.33 -8.34
CA HIS A 10 27.23 -1.54 -8.41
C HIS A 10 27.72 -2.47 -7.31
N TYR A 11 28.86 -3.13 -7.53
CA TYR A 11 29.50 -3.93 -6.48
C TYR A 11 30.37 -3.05 -5.58
N LYS A 12 30.22 -3.20 -4.27
CA LYS A 12 31.09 -2.61 -3.24
C LYS A 12 31.40 -3.70 -2.22
N ALA A 13 32.69 -3.90 -1.92
CA ALA A 13 33.15 -5.03 -1.11
C ALA A 13 32.52 -6.38 -1.54
N ARG A 14 32.39 -6.59 -2.87
CA ARG A 14 31.83 -7.80 -3.50
C ARG A 14 30.33 -8.05 -3.26
N GLN A 15 29.59 -7.10 -2.70
CA GLN A 15 28.14 -7.18 -2.57
C GLN A 15 27.50 -6.22 -3.57
N LEU A 16 26.36 -6.59 -4.15
CA LEU A 16 25.60 -5.72 -5.03
C LEU A 16 24.85 -4.69 -4.18
N PHE A 17 25.07 -3.42 -4.47
CA PHE A 17 24.40 -2.28 -3.86
C PHE A 17 23.42 -1.67 -4.86
N CYS A 18 22.31 -1.16 -4.34
CA CYS A 18 21.46 -0.17 -5.00
C CYS A 18 21.72 1.15 -4.27
N GLU A 19 22.32 2.12 -4.95
CA GLU A 19 22.83 3.34 -4.31
C GLU A 19 23.77 2.98 -3.15
N GLU A 20 23.49 3.38 -1.91
CA GLU A 20 24.32 3.02 -0.74
C GLU A 20 23.74 1.85 0.09
N VAL A 21 22.66 1.19 -0.38
CA VAL A 21 22.01 0.08 0.34
C VAL A 21 22.43 -1.28 -0.26
N PRO A 22 22.91 -2.24 0.56
CA PRO A 22 23.14 -3.61 0.11
C PRO A 22 21.84 -4.27 -0.35
N VAL A 23 21.77 -4.75 -1.59
CA VAL A 23 20.55 -5.36 -2.14
C VAL A 23 20.15 -6.62 -1.37
N GLY A 24 21.14 -7.38 -0.86
CA GLY A 24 20.88 -8.58 -0.05
C GLY A 24 20.11 -8.28 1.24
N GLN A 25 20.40 -7.16 1.89
CA GLN A 25 19.69 -6.75 3.11
C GLN A 25 18.19 -6.55 2.83
N VAL A 26 17.86 -5.82 1.76
CA VAL A 26 16.46 -5.58 1.37
C VAL A 26 15.76 -6.89 1.01
N ALA A 27 16.46 -7.81 0.35
CA ALA A 27 15.93 -9.12 -0.01
C ALA A 27 15.59 -9.99 1.21
N GLU A 28 16.43 -9.95 2.24
CA GLU A 28 16.22 -10.68 3.50
C GLU A 28 15.08 -10.06 4.32
N GLU A 29 14.98 -8.73 4.39
CA GLU A 29 13.97 -8.03 5.20
C GLU A 29 12.57 -8.01 4.56
N VAL A 30 12.47 -7.82 3.24
CA VAL A 30 11.17 -7.72 2.52
C VAL A 30 10.72 -9.07 1.95
N GLY A 31 11.66 -9.99 1.73
CA GLY A 31 11.43 -11.28 1.10
C GLY A 31 11.33 -11.21 -0.43
N THR A 32 11.66 -12.30 -1.11
CA THR A 32 11.62 -12.44 -2.58
C THR A 32 10.34 -13.17 -3.07
N PRO A 33 9.99 -13.03 -4.37
CA PRO A 33 10.57 -12.09 -5.34
C PRO A 33 10.17 -10.64 -5.03
N LEU A 34 11.03 -9.66 -5.33
CA LEU A 34 10.74 -8.22 -5.11
C LEU A 34 11.36 -7.33 -6.19
N TYR A 35 10.69 -6.24 -6.53
CA TYR A 35 11.26 -5.20 -7.39
C TYR A 35 11.96 -4.14 -6.54
N LEU A 36 13.20 -3.81 -6.89
CA LEU A 36 13.99 -2.78 -6.24
C LEU A 36 14.33 -1.67 -7.24
N TYR A 37 14.01 -0.43 -6.90
CA TYR A 37 14.22 0.75 -7.72
C TYR A 37 15.23 1.71 -7.10
N SER A 38 16.11 2.30 -7.92
CA SER A 38 16.97 3.42 -7.52
C SER A 38 16.29 4.75 -7.87
N TYR A 39 16.14 5.61 -6.88
CA TYR A 39 15.69 6.99 -7.03
C TYR A 39 16.63 7.78 -7.94
N ASN A 40 17.95 7.70 -7.70
CA ASN A 40 18.92 8.48 -8.46
C ASN A 40 19.05 7.99 -9.91
N SER A 41 18.92 6.69 -10.18
CA SER A 41 18.92 6.17 -11.56
C SER A 41 17.74 6.70 -12.39
N LEU A 42 16.57 6.82 -11.77
CA LEU A 42 15.38 7.39 -12.40
C LEU A 42 15.56 8.87 -12.71
N ILE A 43 16.05 9.64 -11.74
CA ILE A 43 16.29 11.09 -11.90
C ILE A 43 17.38 11.36 -12.93
N ASP A 44 18.50 10.64 -12.86
CA ASP A 44 19.60 10.82 -13.80
C ASP A 44 19.12 10.60 -15.24
N GLY A 45 18.27 9.59 -15.45
CA GLY A 45 17.70 9.36 -16.77
C GLY A 45 16.75 10.44 -17.26
N TYR A 46 15.93 11.01 -16.35
CA TYR A 46 15.08 12.15 -16.70
C TYR A 46 15.92 13.38 -17.05
N ARG A 47 16.90 13.70 -16.18
CA ARG A 47 17.78 14.86 -16.35
C ARG A 47 18.69 14.73 -17.57
N GLU A 48 19.08 13.53 -17.95
CA GLU A 48 19.81 13.25 -19.19
C GLU A 48 19.02 13.69 -20.43
N VAL A 49 17.72 13.36 -20.49
CA VAL A 49 16.84 13.81 -21.58
C VAL A 49 16.64 15.33 -21.53
N CYS A 50 16.41 15.90 -20.33
CA CYS A 50 16.29 17.35 -20.15
C CYS A 50 17.54 18.09 -20.65
N HIS A 51 18.72 17.59 -20.30
CA HIS A 51 20.00 18.18 -20.67
C HIS A 51 20.22 18.10 -22.19
N ALA A 52 20.04 16.90 -22.78
CA ALA A 52 20.23 16.67 -24.21
C ALA A 52 19.38 17.61 -25.07
N PHE A 53 18.10 17.79 -24.70
CA PHE A 53 17.16 18.61 -25.45
C PHE A 53 16.99 20.05 -24.92
N SER A 54 17.84 20.50 -24.00
CA SER A 54 17.73 21.82 -23.34
C SER A 54 17.58 22.99 -24.32
N LYS A 55 18.27 22.96 -25.46
CA LYS A 55 18.20 23.97 -26.53
C LYS A 55 16.80 24.13 -27.15
N LEU A 56 15.94 23.11 -27.05
CA LEU A 56 14.56 23.14 -27.52
C LEU A 56 13.55 23.35 -26.37
N SER A 57 13.98 23.24 -25.11
CA SER A 57 13.11 23.32 -23.93
C SER A 57 11.82 22.48 -24.07
N PRO A 58 11.94 21.16 -24.35
CA PRO A 58 10.78 20.34 -24.67
C PRO A 58 9.86 20.13 -23.46
N LEU A 59 8.61 19.78 -23.73
CA LEU A 59 7.76 19.12 -22.74
C LEU A 59 8.09 17.63 -22.74
N ILE A 60 8.68 17.14 -21.65
CA ILE A 60 8.98 15.71 -21.48
C ILE A 60 7.85 15.07 -20.69
N CYS A 61 7.07 14.23 -21.36
CA CYS A 61 5.96 13.47 -20.81
C CYS A 61 6.42 12.05 -20.46
N TYR A 62 6.40 11.67 -19.19
CA TYR A 62 6.70 10.28 -18.83
C TYR A 62 5.58 9.36 -19.31
N SER A 63 5.95 8.35 -20.11
CA SER A 63 5.02 7.32 -20.59
C SER A 63 4.64 6.38 -19.44
N VAL A 64 3.49 6.62 -18.80
CA VAL A 64 3.03 5.96 -17.56
C VAL A 64 2.92 4.44 -17.68
N LYS A 65 2.57 3.93 -18.87
CA LYS A 65 2.56 2.49 -19.21
C LYS A 65 3.87 1.75 -18.90
N ALA A 66 5.00 2.45 -18.87
CA ALA A 66 6.29 1.86 -18.56
C ALA A 66 6.34 1.37 -17.10
N ASN A 67 5.96 2.23 -16.15
CA ASN A 67 5.71 1.85 -14.76
C ASN A 67 4.81 2.91 -14.10
N ALA A 68 3.59 2.50 -13.77
CA ALA A 68 2.61 3.41 -13.18
C ALA A 68 2.69 3.48 -11.64
N ASN A 69 3.72 2.95 -10.97
CA ASN A 69 3.82 3.06 -9.52
C ASN A 69 3.73 4.53 -9.08
N LEU A 70 2.84 4.84 -8.12
CA LEU A 70 2.52 6.22 -7.72
C LEU A 70 3.74 6.99 -7.23
N THR A 71 4.66 6.33 -6.54
CA THR A 71 5.88 6.96 -6.03
C THR A 71 6.82 7.31 -7.17
N LEU A 72 7.07 6.40 -8.12
CA LEU A 72 7.92 6.68 -9.30
C LEU A 72 7.33 7.81 -10.15
N CYS A 73 6.02 7.80 -10.36
CA CYS A 73 5.29 8.87 -11.01
C CYS A 73 5.44 10.21 -10.27
N ARG A 74 5.28 10.23 -8.94
CA ARG A 74 5.42 11.44 -8.12
C ARG A 74 6.82 12.02 -8.17
N ILE A 75 7.85 11.19 -8.23
CA ILE A 75 9.24 11.64 -8.37
C ILE A 75 9.40 12.43 -9.67
N LEU A 76 8.95 11.87 -10.80
CA LEU A 76 9.04 12.53 -12.10
C LEU A 76 8.18 13.79 -12.19
N ALA A 77 6.96 13.78 -11.63
CA ALA A 77 6.11 14.96 -11.55
C ALA A 77 6.80 16.10 -10.76
N THR A 78 7.47 15.76 -9.65
CA THR A 78 8.23 16.73 -8.83
C THR A 78 9.44 17.29 -9.56
N GLU A 79 10.12 16.49 -10.39
CA GLU A 79 11.21 16.95 -11.27
C GLU A 79 10.70 17.79 -12.46
N GLY A 80 9.38 17.91 -12.65
CA GLY A 80 8.77 18.81 -13.63
C GLY A 80 8.25 18.13 -14.90
N ALA A 81 8.27 16.80 -14.96
CA ALA A 81 7.77 16.03 -16.10
C ALA A 81 6.25 16.21 -16.31
N GLY A 82 5.81 16.02 -17.55
CA GLY A 82 4.42 15.73 -17.88
C GLY A 82 4.12 14.23 -17.84
N ALA A 83 2.93 13.83 -18.29
CA ALA A 83 2.55 12.42 -18.40
C ALA A 83 2.00 12.11 -19.79
N ASP A 84 2.49 11.04 -20.41
CA ASP A 84 1.86 10.36 -21.54
C ASP A 84 1.02 9.20 -20.98
N ILE A 85 -0.29 9.29 -21.17
CA ILE A 85 -1.28 8.33 -20.68
C ILE A 85 -2.03 7.66 -21.84
N LEU A 86 -2.50 6.43 -21.61
CA LEU A 86 -3.20 5.62 -22.60
C LEU A 86 -4.57 5.11 -22.11
N SER A 87 -4.97 5.47 -20.88
CA SER A 87 -6.29 5.13 -20.33
C SER A 87 -6.72 6.09 -19.23
N GLY A 88 -8.00 6.07 -18.87
CA GLY A 88 -8.54 6.81 -17.73
C GLY A 88 -7.96 6.37 -16.39
N GLY A 89 -7.54 5.10 -16.27
CA GLY A 89 -6.81 4.60 -15.10
C GLY A 89 -5.42 5.24 -14.97
N GLU A 90 -4.71 5.42 -16.08
CA GLU A 90 -3.44 6.15 -16.09
C GLU A 90 -3.63 7.64 -15.83
N LEU A 91 -4.68 8.27 -16.38
CA LEU A 91 -5.06 9.65 -16.04
C LEU A 91 -5.25 9.81 -14.53
N TYR A 92 -6.05 8.93 -13.93
CA TYR A 92 -6.29 8.93 -12.49
C TYR A 92 -4.98 8.84 -11.71
N LYS A 93 -4.12 7.87 -12.04
CA LYS A 93 -2.83 7.71 -11.36
C LYS A 93 -1.89 8.90 -11.57
N ALA A 94 -1.88 9.50 -12.77
CA ALA A 94 -1.07 10.67 -13.06
C ALA A 94 -1.49 11.87 -12.19
N LEU A 95 -2.79 12.14 -12.08
CA LEU A 95 -3.32 13.20 -11.23
C LEU A 95 -3.03 12.94 -9.74
N GLN A 96 -3.21 11.71 -9.26
CA GLN A 96 -2.85 11.33 -7.88
C GLN A 96 -1.35 11.46 -7.61
N ALA A 97 -0.51 11.23 -8.61
CA ALA A 97 0.94 11.45 -8.55
C ALA A 97 1.33 12.93 -8.68
N GLY A 98 0.39 13.84 -8.90
CA GLY A 98 0.63 15.28 -8.94
C GLY A 98 1.14 15.81 -10.27
N PHE A 99 0.97 15.07 -11.37
CA PHE A 99 1.22 15.63 -12.70
C PHE A 99 0.21 16.75 -13.00
N PRO A 100 0.65 17.96 -13.43
CA PRO A 100 -0.27 19.02 -13.81
C PRO A 100 -1.09 18.59 -15.03
N PRO A 101 -2.43 18.74 -15.06
CA PRO A 101 -3.25 18.36 -16.22
C PRO A 101 -2.77 19.02 -17.52
N GLN A 102 -2.28 20.26 -17.45
CA GLN A 102 -1.74 21.03 -18.58
C GLN A 102 -0.37 20.53 -19.07
N LYS A 103 0.13 19.42 -18.53
CA LYS A 103 1.27 18.65 -19.03
C LYS A 103 0.93 17.18 -19.30
N ILE A 104 -0.37 16.84 -19.41
CA ILE A 104 -0.82 15.47 -19.70
C ILE A 104 -1.25 15.36 -21.17
N VAL A 105 -0.61 14.46 -21.91
CA VAL A 105 -1.01 14.08 -23.27
C VAL A 105 -1.69 12.71 -23.22
N PHE A 106 -2.81 12.56 -23.93
CA PHE A 106 -3.58 11.33 -23.94
C PHE A 106 -3.52 10.67 -25.32
N ALA A 107 -2.76 9.59 -25.42
CA ALA A 107 -2.60 8.76 -26.60
C ALA A 107 -3.45 7.47 -26.52
N GLY A 108 -3.38 6.64 -27.56
CA GLY A 108 -4.00 5.31 -27.59
C GLY A 108 -5.20 5.23 -28.54
N PRO A 109 -5.34 4.16 -29.33
CA PRO A 109 -6.34 4.09 -30.40
C PRO A 109 -7.77 3.77 -29.92
N GLY A 110 -7.96 3.51 -28.62
CA GLY A 110 -9.18 2.93 -28.07
C GLY A 110 -9.83 3.73 -26.94
N LYS A 111 -9.62 5.06 -26.88
CA LYS A 111 -10.18 5.91 -25.83
C LYS A 111 -11.71 5.80 -25.83
N ASN A 112 -12.28 5.36 -24.72
CA ASN A 112 -13.73 5.22 -24.62
C ASN A 112 -14.41 6.55 -24.20
N LYS A 113 -15.75 6.55 -24.18
CA LYS A 113 -16.54 7.74 -23.87
C LYS A 113 -16.22 8.27 -22.47
N GLU A 114 -16.17 7.39 -21.47
CA GLU A 114 -15.96 7.72 -20.07
C GLU A 114 -14.55 8.30 -19.85
N GLU A 115 -13.55 7.77 -20.54
CA GLU A 115 -12.17 8.25 -20.49
C GLU A 115 -12.01 9.62 -21.14
N ILE A 116 -12.64 9.86 -22.30
CA ILE A 116 -12.62 11.17 -22.96
C ILE A 116 -13.34 12.20 -22.10
N GLU A 117 -14.51 11.86 -21.55
CA GLU A 117 -15.27 12.75 -20.67
C GLU A 117 -14.46 13.13 -19.43
N TYR A 118 -13.80 12.15 -18.80
CA TYR A 118 -12.92 12.39 -17.66
C TYR A 118 -11.76 13.32 -18.03
N ALA A 119 -11.07 13.06 -19.15
CA ALA A 119 -9.96 13.89 -19.61
C ALA A 119 -10.37 15.33 -19.97
N LEU A 120 -11.55 15.53 -20.55
CA LEU A 120 -12.11 16.86 -20.82
C LEU A 120 -12.38 17.63 -19.52
N ARG A 121 -13.02 16.98 -18.54
CA ARG A 121 -13.33 17.58 -17.23
C ARG A 121 -12.07 18.03 -16.48
N GLU A 122 -11.01 17.22 -16.54
CA GLU A 122 -9.72 17.53 -15.93
C GLU A 122 -8.89 18.53 -16.74
N ASN A 123 -9.36 18.92 -17.94
CA ASN A 123 -8.71 19.89 -18.82
C ASN A 123 -7.24 19.52 -19.10
N ILE A 124 -7.03 18.27 -19.55
CA ILE A 124 -5.71 17.77 -19.94
C ILE A 124 -5.13 18.58 -21.12
N PHE A 125 -3.82 18.45 -21.34
CA PHE A 125 -3.12 19.29 -22.30
C PHE A 125 -3.49 19.03 -23.75
N ILE A 126 -3.40 17.78 -24.22
CA ILE A 126 -3.60 17.40 -25.63
C ILE A 126 -4.21 15.99 -25.71
N PHE A 127 -5.22 15.82 -26.57
CA PHE A 127 -5.61 14.51 -27.07
C PHE A 127 -4.83 14.19 -28.34
N ASN A 128 -4.04 13.11 -28.31
CA ASN A 128 -3.39 12.51 -29.47
C ASN A 128 -4.40 11.56 -30.14
N VAL A 129 -5.15 12.07 -31.11
CA VAL A 129 -6.24 11.38 -31.81
C VAL A 129 -5.69 10.45 -32.88
N GLU A 130 -6.25 9.24 -32.96
CA GLU A 130 -5.79 8.19 -33.88
C GLU A 130 -6.84 7.77 -34.92
N SER A 131 -8.08 8.27 -34.86
CA SER A 131 -9.13 7.93 -35.83
C SER A 131 -10.20 9.02 -36.02
N PRO A 132 -10.92 9.03 -37.17
CA PRO A 132 -12.09 9.89 -37.36
C PRO A 132 -13.21 9.64 -36.34
N GLY A 133 -13.39 8.38 -35.91
CA GLY A 133 -14.42 8.02 -34.94
C GLY A 133 -14.16 8.62 -33.57
N GLU A 134 -12.90 8.56 -33.14
CA GLU A 134 -12.43 9.21 -31.91
C GLU A 134 -12.61 10.72 -31.95
N LEU A 135 -12.23 11.38 -33.05
CA LEU A 135 -12.40 12.84 -33.19
C LEU A 135 -13.87 13.27 -33.04
N ARG A 136 -14.79 12.56 -33.70
CA ARG A 136 -16.23 12.83 -33.58
C ARG A 136 -16.75 12.64 -32.16
N LEU A 137 -16.23 11.64 -31.45
CA LEU A 137 -16.61 11.37 -30.06
C LEU A 137 -16.11 12.50 -29.14
N ILE A 138 -14.87 12.95 -29.31
CA ILE A 138 -14.32 14.09 -28.56
C ILE A 138 -15.16 15.34 -28.83
N GLU A 139 -15.44 15.69 -30.09
CA GLU A 139 -16.24 16.89 -30.40
C GLU A 139 -17.66 16.81 -29.81
N LYS A 140 -18.29 15.64 -29.88
CA LYS A 140 -19.61 15.41 -29.28
C LYS A 140 -19.57 15.66 -27.76
N LEU A 141 -18.58 15.11 -27.07
CA LEU A 141 -18.45 15.27 -25.61
C LEU A 141 -18.05 16.69 -25.23
N SER A 142 -17.15 17.32 -25.98
CA SER A 142 -16.81 18.74 -25.85
C SER A 142 -18.05 19.64 -25.94
N ARG A 143 -18.97 19.35 -26.87
CA ARG A 143 -20.24 20.07 -26.98
C ARG A 143 -21.15 19.85 -25.77
N GLN A 144 -21.23 18.61 -25.28
CA GLN A 144 -22.05 18.26 -24.12
C GLN A 144 -21.53 18.91 -22.82
N LEU A 145 -20.22 19.03 -22.67
CA LEU A 145 -19.58 19.63 -21.50
C LEU A 145 -19.34 21.14 -21.63
N ASN A 146 -19.60 21.73 -22.80
CA ASN A 146 -19.25 23.11 -23.13
C ASN A 146 -17.75 23.40 -22.88
N GLN A 147 -16.87 22.48 -23.31
CA GLN A 147 -15.42 22.56 -23.13
C GLN A 147 -14.71 22.26 -24.45
N SER A 148 -13.79 23.13 -24.86
CA SER A 148 -12.96 22.92 -26.05
C SER A 148 -11.85 21.89 -25.78
N ALA A 149 -11.52 21.06 -26.77
CA ALA A 149 -10.42 20.10 -26.69
C ALA A 149 -9.24 20.53 -27.56
N LYS A 150 -8.02 20.43 -27.03
CA LYS A 150 -6.78 20.56 -27.80
C LYS A 150 -6.45 19.24 -28.46
N ILE A 151 -6.31 19.25 -29.78
CA ILE A 151 -6.14 18.07 -30.60
C ILE A 151 -4.77 18.08 -31.27
N SER A 152 -4.14 16.92 -31.23
CA SER A 152 -3.04 16.53 -32.10
C SER A 152 -3.43 15.24 -32.82
N LEU A 153 -3.07 15.10 -34.09
CA LEU A 153 -3.30 13.84 -34.82
C LEU A 153 -2.04 12.99 -34.78
N ARG A 154 -2.19 11.71 -34.40
CA ARG A 154 -1.11 10.71 -34.51
C ARG A 154 -0.99 10.25 -35.95
N ILE A 155 0.15 10.50 -36.57
CA ILE A 155 0.43 10.10 -37.95
C ILE A 155 1.44 8.96 -37.98
N ASN A 156 1.24 8.03 -38.91
CA ASN A 156 2.19 6.99 -39.20
C ASN A 156 3.12 7.43 -40.34
N PRO A 157 4.40 7.75 -40.07
CA PRO A 157 5.33 8.20 -41.11
C PRO A 157 5.82 7.07 -42.03
N ASP A 158 5.35 5.83 -41.84
CA ASP A 158 5.76 4.64 -42.60
C ASP A 158 7.28 4.48 -42.63
N VAL A 159 7.86 4.34 -41.43
CA VAL A 159 9.31 4.16 -41.21
C VAL A 159 9.50 2.94 -40.32
N ASP A 160 10.13 1.89 -40.85
CA ASP A 160 10.49 0.71 -40.06
C ASP A 160 11.74 1.01 -39.20
N PRO A 161 11.63 1.00 -37.85
CA PRO A 161 12.77 1.18 -36.96
C PRO A 161 13.68 -0.07 -36.85
N LYS A 162 13.35 -1.17 -37.53
CA LYS A 162 14.04 -2.48 -37.46
C LYS A 162 14.12 -3.06 -36.04
N THR A 163 13.06 -2.87 -35.26
CA THR A 163 12.90 -3.46 -33.91
C THR A 163 12.09 -4.76 -33.94
N HIS A 164 11.96 -5.45 -32.81
CA HIS A 164 11.23 -6.72 -32.73
C HIS A 164 9.79 -6.61 -33.25
N ARG A 165 9.28 -7.64 -33.95
CA ARG A 165 7.99 -7.59 -34.67
C ARG A 165 6.78 -7.18 -33.79
N TYR A 166 6.78 -7.55 -32.51
CA TYR A 166 5.70 -7.24 -31.56
C TYR A 166 5.75 -5.83 -30.94
N ILE A 167 6.81 -5.04 -31.17
CA ILE A 167 6.98 -3.70 -30.58
C ILE A 167 7.19 -2.58 -31.63
N THR A 168 7.14 -2.94 -32.91
CA THR A 168 7.20 -2.00 -34.03
C THR A 168 5.80 -1.45 -34.28
N THR A 169 5.60 -0.14 -34.14
CA THR A 169 4.30 0.52 -34.41
C THR A 169 4.27 1.23 -35.76
N GLY A 170 5.41 1.58 -36.36
CA GLY A 170 5.51 2.41 -37.58
C GLY A 170 5.32 1.73 -38.95
N LYS A 171 4.75 0.52 -39.03
CA LYS A 171 4.38 -0.10 -40.33
C LYS A 171 2.94 0.25 -40.69
N ARG A 172 2.66 0.48 -41.98
CA ARG A 172 1.32 0.80 -42.51
C ARG A 172 0.23 -0.22 -42.15
N GLU A 173 0.59 -1.46 -41.85
CA GLU A 173 -0.33 -2.55 -41.48
C GLU A 173 -0.77 -2.53 -40.00
N ASN A 174 -0.17 -1.67 -39.16
CA ASN A 174 -0.49 -1.62 -37.74
C ASN A 174 -1.68 -0.71 -37.44
N LYS A 175 -2.46 -1.06 -36.41
CA LYS A 175 -3.66 -0.32 -35.95
C LYS A 175 -3.44 1.12 -35.41
N PHE A 176 -2.24 1.68 -35.55
CA PHE A 176 -1.84 2.92 -34.86
C PHE A 176 -1.60 4.06 -35.84
N GLY A 177 -2.17 5.23 -35.51
CA GLY A 177 -2.04 6.45 -36.29
C GLY A 177 -2.76 6.45 -37.64
N LEU A 178 -2.84 7.63 -38.21
CA LEU A 178 -3.47 7.94 -39.50
C LEU A 178 -2.41 7.98 -40.60
N ASP A 179 -2.79 7.69 -41.84
CA ASP A 179 -1.96 8.09 -42.99
C ASP A 179 -2.05 9.60 -43.25
N PHE A 180 -1.14 10.12 -44.07
CA PHE A 180 -1.03 11.56 -44.33
C PHE A 180 -2.29 12.14 -45.00
N ASP A 181 -2.93 11.39 -45.91
CA ASP A 181 -4.12 11.85 -46.63
C ASP A 181 -5.34 11.93 -45.70
N GLU A 182 -5.49 10.94 -44.81
CA GLU A 182 -6.54 10.92 -43.79
C GLU A 182 -6.32 12.03 -42.76
N ALA A 183 -5.08 12.21 -42.30
CA ALA A 183 -4.71 13.27 -41.37
C ALA A 183 -5.01 14.67 -41.94
N GLU A 184 -4.70 14.90 -43.22
CA GLU A 184 -5.00 16.19 -43.87
C GLU A 184 -6.51 16.48 -43.91
N LYS A 185 -7.31 15.47 -44.27
CA LYS A 185 -8.78 15.57 -44.27
C LYS A 185 -9.31 15.86 -42.88
N LEU A 186 -8.78 15.20 -41.85
CA LEU A 186 -9.20 15.41 -40.46
C LEU A 186 -8.80 16.78 -39.94
N TYR A 187 -7.58 17.26 -40.18
CA TYR A 187 -7.19 18.62 -39.81
C TYR A 187 -8.09 19.68 -40.46
N SER A 188 -8.50 19.46 -41.71
CA SER A 188 -9.45 20.33 -42.41
C SER A 188 -10.84 20.34 -41.75
N GLN A 189 -11.26 19.24 -41.11
CA GLN A 189 -12.48 19.17 -40.31
C GLN A 189 -12.30 19.88 -38.96
N VAL A 190 -11.20 19.62 -38.26
CA VAL A 190 -10.86 20.26 -36.98
C VAL A 190 -10.85 21.78 -37.10
N LYS A 191 -10.26 22.32 -38.18
CA LYS A 191 -10.21 23.77 -38.48
C LYS A 191 -11.58 24.45 -38.50
N LYS A 192 -12.64 23.70 -38.85
CA LYS A 192 -14.01 24.23 -38.97
C LYS A 192 -14.81 24.13 -37.67
N SER A 193 -14.29 23.42 -36.66
CA SER A 193 -14.99 23.24 -35.38
C SER A 193 -14.66 24.35 -34.40
N PRO A 194 -15.66 24.97 -33.74
CA PRO A 194 -15.41 25.94 -32.66
C PRO A 194 -15.01 25.26 -31.34
N LEU A 195 -15.08 23.92 -31.26
CA LEU A 195 -14.85 23.15 -30.03
C LEU A 195 -13.52 22.38 -30.05
N LEU A 196 -12.83 22.34 -31.18
CA LEU A 196 -11.57 21.62 -31.33
C LEU A 196 -10.47 22.59 -31.74
N GLU A 197 -9.40 22.68 -30.95
CA GLU A 197 -8.21 23.47 -31.27
C GLU A 197 -7.12 22.54 -31.85
N PRO A 198 -6.77 22.65 -33.15
CA PRO A 198 -5.65 21.89 -33.71
C PRO A 198 -4.33 22.52 -33.24
N VAL A 199 -3.62 21.84 -32.35
CA VAL A 199 -2.42 22.39 -31.70
C VAL A 199 -1.12 21.70 -32.09
N GLY A 200 -1.15 20.46 -32.55
CA GLY A 200 0.08 19.72 -32.80
C GLY A 200 -0.07 18.52 -33.70
N ILE A 201 1.05 17.87 -33.98
CA ILE A 201 1.17 16.61 -34.71
C ILE A 201 1.95 15.62 -33.82
N HIS A 202 1.53 14.36 -33.82
CA HIS A 202 2.17 13.32 -33.03
C HIS A 202 2.62 12.16 -33.92
N PHE A 203 3.76 11.54 -33.62
CA PHE A 203 4.14 10.25 -34.18
C PHE A 203 4.89 9.41 -33.15
N HIS A 204 4.80 8.08 -33.30
CA HIS A 204 5.52 7.14 -32.44
C HIS A 204 5.96 5.92 -33.25
N LEU A 205 7.27 5.71 -33.35
CA LEU A 205 7.89 4.74 -34.26
C LEU A 205 7.90 3.30 -33.74
N GLY A 206 7.85 3.14 -32.42
CA GLY A 206 7.91 1.84 -31.75
C GLY A 206 8.75 1.91 -30.47
N SER A 207 9.23 0.77 -30.00
CA SER A 207 10.01 0.67 -28.75
C SER A 207 11.38 0.04 -28.97
N GLN A 208 12.33 0.36 -28.07
CA GLN A 208 13.68 -0.21 -28.05
C GLN A 208 14.52 0.17 -29.28
N ILE A 209 14.38 1.42 -29.75
CA ILE A 209 15.11 1.98 -30.88
C ILE A 209 16.46 2.51 -30.38
N THR A 210 17.55 1.91 -30.82
CA THR A 210 18.93 2.28 -30.43
C THR A 210 19.69 3.06 -31.51
N SER A 211 19.10 3.26 -32.69
CA SER A 211 19.69 4.02 -33.80
C SER A 211 18.99 5.36 -34.04
N LEU A 212 19.73 6.35 -34.53
CA LEU A 212 19.21 7.70 -34.78
C LEU A 212 18.33 7.79 -36.04
N GLN A 213 18.68 7.01 -37.07
CA GLN A 213 18.14 7.14 -38.42
C GLN A 213 16.61 6.99 -38.54
N PRO A 214 15.93 6.10 -37.78
CA PRO A 214 14.47 6.04 -37.79
C PRO A 214 13.81 7.36 -37.36
N TYR A 215 14.33 8.01 -36.31
CA TYR A 215 13.80 9.28 -35.82
C TYR A 215 14.01 10.41 -36.83
N LEU A 216 15.20 10.50 -37.44
CA LEU A 216 15.51 11.55 -38.42
C LEU A 216 14.61 11.45 -39.66
N ARG A 217 14.49 10.24 -40.24
CA ARG A 217 13.64 10.01 -41.43
C ARG A 217 12.16 10.25 -41.17
N ALA A 218 11.68 9.85 -39.98
CA ALA A 218 10.30 10.12 -39.60
C ALA A 218 10.05 11.61 -39.42
N LEU A 219 10.97 12.31 -38.76
CA LEU A 219 10.86 13.73 -38.53
C LEU A 219 10.85 14.51 -39.85
N GLU A 220 11.74 14.19 -40.81
CA GLU A 220 11.74 14.80 -42.15
C GLU A 220 10.35 14.76 -42.79
N LYS A 221 9.71 13.58 -42.88
CA LYS A 221 8.36 13.44 -43.44
C LYS A 221 7.31 14.24 -42.67
N ILE A 222 7.41 14.29 -41.34
CA ILE A 222 6.49 15.06 -40.49
C ILE A 222 6.67 16.56 -40.70
N LEU A 223 7.90 17.04 -40.90
CA LEU A 223 8.17 18.45 -41.16
C LEU A 223 7.69 18.88 -42.55
N ASP A 224 7.83 18.05 -43.57
CA ASP A 224 7.27 18.31 -44.91
C ASP A 224 5.74 18.45 -44.84
N PHE A 225 5.09 17.57 -44.07
CA PHE A 225 3.66 17.64 -43.86
C PHE A 225 3.23 18.85 -43.02
N LEU A 226 4.04 19.27 -42.04
CA LEU A 226 3.81 20.48 -41.26
C LEU A 226 3.80 21.73 -42.16
N GLU A 227 4.73 21.83 -43.11
CA GLU A 227 4.76 22.96 -44.05
C GLU A 227 3.55 22.93 -45.00
N LEU A 228 3.15 21.75 -45.49
CA LEU A 228 1.91 21.59 -46.28
C LEU A 228 0.67 22.10 -45.51
N LEU A 229 0.54 21.75 -44.23
CA LEU A 229 -0.57 22.22 -43.40
C LEU A 229 -0.52 23.74 -43.19
N LYS A 230 0.68 24.30 -43.01
CA LYS A 230 0.90 25.74 -42.86
C LYS A 230 0.52 26.51 -44.12
N GLU A 231 0.85 26.02 -45.31
CA GLU A 231 0.39 26.56 -46.60
C GLU A 231 -1.15 26.57 -46.70
N LYS A 232 -1.81 25.56 -46.10
CA LYS A 232 -3.28 25.48 -45.98
C LYS A 232 -3.84 26.30 -44.81
N GLY A 233 -3.02 27.16 -44.21
CA GLY A 233 -3.39 28.06 -43.13
C GLY A 233 -3.64 27.37 -41.78
N LEU A 234 -2.95 26.25 -41.52
CA LEU A 234 -2.92 25.56 -40.22
C LEU A 234 -1.51 25.61 -39.64
N ASN A 235 -1.30 26.54 -38.70
CA ASN A 235 -0.01 26.68 -38.02
C ASN A 235 -0.01 25.89 -36.70
N LEU A 236 0.42 24.63 -36.75
CA LEU A 236 0.50 23.76 -35.58
C LEU A 236 1.67 24.18 -34.66
N LYS A 237 1.43 24.19 -33.35
CA LYS A 237 2.35 24.70 -32.31
C LYS A 237 3.30 23.64 -31.76
N TYR A 238 2.92 22.36 -31.84
CA TYR A 238 3.65 21.25 -31.20
C TYR A 238 3.98 20.13 -32.20
N VAL A 239 5.18 19.59 -32.07
CA VAL A 239 5.59 18.31 -32.67
C VAL A 239 5.88 17.35 -31.53
N ASP A 240 5.08 16.30 -31.43
CA ASP A 240 5.26 15.22 -30.47
C ASP A 240 5.93 14.03 -31.18
N MET A 241 7.19 13.77 -30.80
CA MET A 241 7.99 12.69 -31.38
C MET A 241 7.76 11.33 -30.67
N GLY A 242 6.90 11.32 -29.65
CA GLY A 242 6.67 10.15 -28.83
C GLY A 242 7.93 9.69 -28.11
N GLY A 243 7.95 8.42 -27.72
CA GLY A 243 9.09 7.79 -27.06
C GLY A 243 9.87 6.79 -27.93
N GLY A 244 10.15 5.63 -27.34
CA GLY A 244 10.81 4.51 -28.02
C GLY A 244 12.32 4.40 -27.79
N PHE A 245 12.91 5.38 -27.11
CA PHE A 245 14.34 5.44 -26.79
C PHE A 245 14.83 4.14 -26.13
N GLY A 246 15.72 3.44 -26.83
CA GLY A 246 16.23 2.14 -26.42
C GLY A 246 17.31 2.24 -25.35
N ILE A 247 17.32 1.25 -24.45
CA ILE A 247 18.36 1.08 -23.42
C ILE A 247 19.24 -0.12 -23.77
N SER A 248 20.34 -0.31 -23.05
CA SER A 248 21.08 -1.56 -23.16
C SER A 248 20.54 -2.58 -22.15
N TYR A 249 20.27 -3.81 -22.62
CA TYR A 249 19.88 -4.95 -21.80
C TYR A 249 21.02 -5.98 -21.67
N GLU A 250 22.05 -5.85 -22.50
CA GLU A 250 23.12 -6.81 -22.66
C GLU A 250 24.46 -6.08 -22.67
N GLU A 251 25.43 -6.63 -21.95
CA GLU A 251 26.76 -6.06 -21.86
C GLU A 251 27.42 -5.96 -23.25
N GLY A 252 28.07 -4.83 -23.53
CA GLY A 252 28.66 -4.54 -24.85
C GLY A 252 27.69 -4.00 -25.90
N LYS A 253 26.36 -4.05 -25.68
CA LYS A 253 25.40 -3.31 -26.52
C LYS A 253 25.23 -1.89 -26.01
N LEU A 254 25.13 -0.94 -26.95
CA LEU A 254 24.95 0.47 -26.63
C LEU A 254 23.47 0.87 -26.62
N PRO A 255 23.04 1.71 -25.66
CA PRO A 255 21.72 2.34 -25.71
C PRO A 255 21.65 3.38 -26.84
N LEU A 256 20.47 3.96 -27.06
CA LEU A 256 20.34 5.15 -27.90
C LEU A 256 21.20 6.29 -27.33
N ASN A 257 22.07 6.87 -28.13
CA ASN A 257 22.76 8.10 -27.75
C ASN A 257 21.80 9.29 -27.86
N ILE A 258 21.25 9.70 -26.72
CA ILE A 258 20.23 10.75 -26.64
C ILE A 258 20.81 12.14 -26.95
N MET A 259 22.09 12.37 -26.65
CA MET A 259 22.79 13.62 -26.97
C MET A 259 22.92 13.78 -28.49
N ASP A 260 23.43 12.75 -29.18
CA ASP A 260 23.57 12.78 -30.64
C ASP A 260 22.21 12.93 -31.33
N LEU A 261 21.17 12.27 -30.79
CA LEU A 261 19.81 12.44 -31.30
C LEU A 261 19.35 13.90 -31.19
N ALA A 262 19.51 14.50 -30.01
CA ALA A 262 19.09 15.88 -29.76
C ALA A 262 19.86 16.88 -30.63
N GLU A 263 21.18 16.69 -30.82
CA GLU A 263 22.01 17.53 -31.69
C GLU A 263 21.53 17.50 -33.14
N LYS A 264 21.16 16.33 -33.66
CA LYS A 264 20.67 16.18 -35.04
C LYS A 264 19.25 16.69 -35.23
N ILE A 265 18.39 16.58 -34.21
CA ILE A 265 16.99 17.04 -34.26
C ILE A 265 16.86 18.56 -34.06
N TYR A 266 17.74 19.16 -33.26
CA TYR A 266 17.70 20.59 -32.95
C TYR A 266 17.52 21.52 -34.17
N PRO A 267 18.33 21.45 -35.25
CA PRO A 267 18.17 22.34 -36.39
C PRO A 267 16.85 22.09 -37.14
N LEU A 268 16.36 20.85 -37.17
CA LEU A 268 15.13 20.45 -37.86
C LEU A 268 13.89 21.07 -37.19
N ILE A 269 13.78 20.93 -35.87
CA ILE A 269 12.66 21.51 -35.10
C ILE A 269 12.75 23.02 -35.03
N LYS A 270 13.96 23.58 -34.83
CA LYS A 270 14.13 25.05 -34.75
C LYS A 270 13.65 25.76 -36.00
N LYS A 271 13.83 25.16 -37.19
CA LYS A 271 13.39 25.73 -38.47
C LYS A 271 11.87 25.94 -38.53
N THR A 272 11.08 25.11 -37.84
CA THR A 272 9.61 25.20 -37.88
C THR A 272 9.04 26.16 -36.84
N GLY A 273 9.79 26.45 -35.78
CA GLY A 273 9.31 27.23 -34.63
C GLY A 273 8.34 26.46 -33.72
N ALA A 274 8.08 25.18 -34.00
CA ALA A 274 7.24 24.33 -33.16
C ALA A 274 7.96 23.95 -31.86
N LYS A 275 7.17 23.75 -30.79
CA LYS A 275 7.65 23.19 -29.53
C LYS A 275 7.69 21.67 -29.60
N LEU A 276 8.72 21.07 -29.00
CA LEU A 276 8.90 19.62 -28.99
C LEU A 276 8.24 18.99 -27.76
N ILE A 277 7.51 17.89 -27.98
CA ILE A 277 7.05 16.97 -26.93
C ILE A 277 7.77 15.64 -27.10
N LEU A 278 8.20 15.03 -25.99
CA LEU A 278 8.86 13.73 -25.94
C LEU A 278 8.15 12.82 -24.94
N GLU A 279 7.97 11.55 -25.28
CA GLU A 279 7.25 10.58 -24.43
C GLU A 279 8.13 9.41 -23.91
N PRO A 280 9.32 9.65 -23.31
CA PRO A 280 10.18 8.56 -22.87
C PRO A 280 9.56 7.79 -21.70
N GLY A 281 9.57 6.45 -21.81
CA GLY A 281 9.19 5.54 -20.72
C GLY A 281 10.37 4.65 -20.32
N ARG A 282 10.72 3.70 -21.21
CA ARG A 282 11.80 2.72 -21.01
C ARG A 282 13.13 3.35 -20.61
N PHE A 283 13.53 4.39 -21.32
CA PHE A 283 14.82 5.07 -21.14
C PHE A 283 14.98 5.69 -19.75
N LEU A 284 13.87 6.11 -19.15
CA LEU A 284 13.88 6.69 -17.80
C LEU A 284 13.93 5.58 -16.75
N VAL A 285 12.93 4.71 -16.75
CA VAL A 285 12.69 3.80 -15.62
C VAL A 285 13.33 2.42 -15.79
N GLY A 286 13.60 1.97 -17.01
CA GLY A 286 14.12 0.61 -17.28
C GLY A 286 15.39 0.29 -16.47
N PRO A 287 16.48 1.06 -16.63
CA PRO A 287 17.72 0.88 -15.88
C PRO A 287 17.62 1.23 -14.39
N ALA A 288 16.50 1.82 -13.96
CA ALA A 288 16.29 2.19 -12.58
C ALA A 288 15.78 1.03 -11.72
N GLY A 289 15.39 -0.11 -12.31
CA GLY A 289 14.81 -1.23 -11.59
C GLY A 289 15.52 -2.57 -11.81
N VAL A 290 15.53 -3.38 -10.75
CA VAL A 290 15.94 -4.79 -10.78
C VAL A 290 14.89 -5.67 -10.10
N LEU A 291 14.75 -6.91 -10.56
CA LEU A 291 13.92 -7.93 -9.92
C LEU A 291 14.84 -8.87 -9.15
N ILE A 292 14.66 -8.94 -7.84
CA ILE A 292 15.43 -9.83 -6.97
C ILE A 292 14.64 -11.11 -6.75
N THR A 293 15.31 -12.25 -6.88
CA THR A 293 14.74 -13.59 -6.77
C THR A 293 15.69 -14.52 -6.05
N GLN A 294 15.15 -15.47 -5.29
CA GLN A 294 15.92 -16.51 -4.62
C GLN A 294 15.99 -17.77 -5.49
N VAL A 295 17.17 -18.40 -5.53
CA VAL A 295 17.35 -19.72 -6.12
C VAL A 295 16.78 -20.76 -5.19
N LEU A 296 15.75 -21.46 -5.64
CA LEU A 296 15.12 -22.54 -4.89
C LEU A 296 15.92 -23.84 -5.06
N TYR A 297 16.12 -24.25 -6.30
CA TYR A 297 16.69 -25.57 -6.62
C TYR A 297 17.54 -25.54 -7.89
N LYS A 298 18.55 -26.41 -7.94
CA LYS A 298 19.23 -26.79 -9.17
C LYS A 298 18.70 -28.13 -9.66
N LYS A 299 18.31 -28.18 -10.92
CA LYS A 299 17.83 -29.43 -11.55
C LYS A 299 18.65 -29.75 -12.78
N ASN A 300 19.17 -30.97 -12.82
CA ASN A 300 19.88 -31.50 -13.98
C ASN A 300 18.95 -32.44 -14.76
N ARG A 301 18.86 -32.26 -16.08
CA ARG A 301 18.14 -33.17 -16.97
C ARG A 301 18.96 -33.40 -18.24
N GLY A 302 19.64 -34.54 -18.29
CA GLY A 302 20.59 -34.84 -19.36
C GLY A 302 21.69 -33.78 -19.42
N LYS A 303 21.82 -33.10 -20.57
CA LYS A 303 22.80 -32.01 -20.76
C LYS A 303 22.32 -30.64 -20.26
N LYS A 304 21.03 -30.48 -19.96
CA LYS A 304 20.48 -29.20 -19.50
C LYS A 304 20.55 -29.07 -17.98
N ARG A 305 20.95 -27.88 -17.53
CA ARG A 305 21.00 -27.45 -16.14
C ARG A 305 20.00 -26.34 -15.95
N PHE A 306 19.12 -26.48 -14.97
CA PHE A 306 18.09 -25.51 -14.64
C PHE A 306 18.39 -24.91 -13.27
N ILE A 307 18.37 -23.59 -13.21
CA ILE A 307 18.31 -22.82 -11.97
C ILE A 307 16.84 -22.42 -11.78
N ILE A 308 16.17 -23.06 -10.83
CA ILE A 308 14.77 -22.78 -10.52
C ILE A 308 14.75 -21.69 -9.46
N VAL A 309 14.09 -20.57 -9.75
CA VAL A 309 13.99 -19.42 -8.85
C VAL A 309 12.56 -19.18 -8.37
N ASP A 310 12.39 -18.33 -7.37
CA ASP A 310 11.09 -18.05 -6.76
C ASP A 310 10.25 -16.99 -7.50
N ALA A 311 10.83 -16.27 -8.45
CA ALA A 311 10.13 -15.43 -9.43
C ALA A 311 9.62 -16.28 -10.60
N GLY A 312 8.50 -15.91 -11.21
CA GLY A 312 7.99 -16.52 -12.44
C GLY A 312 7.64 -15.51 -13.53
N MET A 313 7.20 -16.00 -14.68
CA MET A 313 6.72 -15.18 -15.81
C MET A 313 5.55 -14.26 -15.42
N ASN A 314 4.81 -14.62 -14.37
CA ASN A 314 3.75 -13.79 -13.79
C ASN A 314 4.33 -12.50 -13.15
N ASP A 315 5.58 -12.53 -12.69
CA ASP A 315 6.31 -11.42 -12.10
C ASP A 315 7.06 -10.62 -13.18
N LEU A 316 7.68 -11.30 -14.15
CA LEU A 316 8.39 -10.71 -15.29
C LEU A 316 8.11 -11.51 -16.58
N ILE A 317 7.13 -11.04 -17.36
CA ILE A 317 6.64 -11.74 -18.56
C ILE A 317 7.49 -11.51 -19.82
N ARG A 318 8.37 -10.50 -19.80
CA ARG A 318 9.08 -10.02 -21.01
C ARG A 318 9.90 -11.11 -21.73
N PRO A 319 10.68 -11.97 -21.04
CA PRO A 319 11.44 -13.01 -21.72
C PRO A 319 10.53 -14.01 -22.43
N SER A 320 9.43 -14.42 -21.79
CA SER A 320 8.45 -15.34 -22.37
C SER A 320 7.69 -14.72 -23.55
N LEU A 321 7.25 -13.48 -23.40
CA LEU A 321 6.38 -12.80 -24.39
C LEU A 321 7.16 -12.29 -25.60
N TYR A 322 8.39 -11.81 -25.40
CA TYR A 322 9.16 -11.13 -26.44
C TYR A 322 10.49 -11.81 -26.77
N GLY A 323 10.87 -12.89 -26.08
CA GLY A 323 12.25 -13.38 -26.13
C GLY A 323 13.25 -12.35 -25.59
N ALA A 324 12.80 -11.43 -24.73
CA ALA A 324 13.63 -10.33 -24.26
C ALA A 324 14.78 -10.83 -23.41
N TYR A 325 15.98 -10.33 -23.70
CA TYR A 325 17.16 -10.55 -22.87
C TYR A 325 17.13 -9.61 -21.66
N HIS A 326 17.47 -10.13 -20.49
CA HIS A 326 17.82 -9.36 -19.30
C HIS A 326 19.11 -9.96 -18.71
N GLN A 327 20.04 -9.10 -18.28
CA GLN A 327 21.23 -9.56 -17.57
C GLN A 327 20.83 -10.15 -16.21
N ILE A 328 21.49 -11.23 -15.80
CA ILE A 328 21.28 -11.87 -14.49
C ILE A 328 22.60 -11.79 -13.73
N LYS A 329 22.59 -11.18 -12.54
CA LYS A 329 23.74 -11.02 -11.66
C LYS A 329 23.50 -11.72 -10.33
N LYS A 330 24.57 -12.24 -9.72
CA LYS A 330 24.55 -12.68 -8.33
C LYS A 330 24.55 -11.45 -7.41
N LEU A 331 23.94 -11.54 -6.22
CA LEU A 331 24.08 -10.43 -5.26
C LEU A 331 25.48 -10.38 -4.61
N LYS A 332 26.19 -11.51 -4.59
CA LYS A 332 27.59 -11.59 -4.16
C LYS A 332 28.46 -11.85 -5.40
N GLU A 333 29.41 -10.95 -5.64
CA GLU A 333 30.32 -11.04 -6.77
C GLU A 333 31.15 -12.34 -6.69
N PRO A 334 31.26 -13.12 -7.79
CA PRO A 334 32.01 -14.38 -7.80
C PRO A 334 33.49 -14.24 -7.37
N HIS A 335 34.03 -15.24 -6.68
CA HIS A 335 35.48 -15.30 -6.36
C HIS A 335 36.25 -15.79 -7.60
N GLY A 336 36.99 -14.89 -8.25
CA GLY A 336 37.85 -15.21 -9.40
C GLY A 336 37.09 -15.56 -10.69
N ALA A 337 37.84 -15.84 -11.75
CA ALA A 337 37.31 -16.24 -13.05
C ALA A 337 37.00 -17.75 -13.07
N GLY A 338 36.07 -18.19 -12.22
CA GLY A 338 35.52 -19.55 -12.33
C GLY A 338 34.90 -19.76 -13.72
N SER A 339 35.03 -20.96 -14.29
CA SER A 339 34.44 -21.24 -15.60
C SER A 339 32.91 -21.10 -15.54
N PRO A 340 32.29 -20.36 -16.48
CA PRO A 340 30.84 -20.18 -16.48
C PRO A 340 30.13 -21.52 -16.75
N GLU A 341 29.01 -21.72 -16.07
CA GLU A 341 28.09 -22.83 -16.30
C GLU A 341 27.00 -22.38 -17.29
N VAL A 342 26.79 -23.12 -18.36
CA VAL A 342 25.66 -22.88 -19.28
C VAL A 342 24.39 -23.46 -18.66
N VAL A 343 23.43 -22.58 -18.35
CA VAL A 343 22.20 -22.91 -17.63
C VAL A 343 20.96 -22.23 -18.22
N ASP A 344 19.80 -22.80 -17.93
CA ASP A 344 18.49 -22.17 -18.10
C ASP A 344 18.05 -21.63 -16.71
N VAL A 345 17.66 -20.36 -16.61
CA VAL A 345 17.08 -19.78 -15.39
C VAL A 345 15.56 -19.71 -15.59
N VAL A 346 14.82 -20.44 -14.75
CA VAL A 346 13.38 -20.69 -14.92
C VAL A 346 12.63 -20.41 -13.62
N GLY A 347 11.36 -20.05 -13.74
CA GLY A 347 10.49 -19.87 -12.58
C GLY A 347 9.73 -21.15 -12.21
N PRO A 348 8.80 -21.06 -11.22
CA PRO A 348 8.02 -22.18 -10.73
C PRO A 348 6.64 -22.33 -11.41
N VAL A 349 6.29 -21.48 -12.37
CA VAL A 349 4.98 -21.50 -13.06
C VAL A 349 4.89 -22.74 -13.94
N CYS A 350 3.70 -23.36 -13.97
CA CYS A 350 3.42 -24.55 -14.76
C CYS A 350 3.25 -24.23 -16.25
N GLU A 351 4.31 -23.70 -16.88
CA GLU A 351 4.34 -23.39 -18.30
C GLU A 351 5.79 -23.53 -18.82
N SER A 352 5.97 -24.16 -19.99
CA SER A 352 7.31 -24.29 -20.59
C SER A 352 7.88 -22.93 -21.03
N GLY A 353 6.99 -21.95 -21.18
CA GLY A 353 7.31 -20.54 -21.38
C GLY A 353 7.84 -19.82 -20.14
N ASP A 354 7.84 -20.41 -18.94
CA ASP A 354 8.34 -19.75 -17.72
C ASP A 354 9.87 -19.78 -17.63
N PHE A 355 10.53 -18.80 -18.27
CA PHE A 355 11.97 -18.66 -18.23
C PHE A 355 12.39 -17.20 -18.17
N PHE A 356 13.55 -16.95 -17.58
CA PHE A 356 14.26 -15.66 -17.63
C PHE A 356 15.50 -15.75 -18.52
N ALA A 357 16.11 -16.93 -18.58
CA ALA A 357 17.25 -17.21 -19.41
C ALA A 357 17.24 -18.63 -19.95
N ARG A 358 17.69 -18.79 -21.19
CA ARG A 358 17.92 -20.08 -21.83
C ARG A 358 19.35 -20.11 -22.35
N GLU A 359 20.04 -21.22 -22.11
CA GLU A 359 21.38 -21.55 -22.58
C GLU A 359 22.37 -20.41 -22.34
N ARG A 360 22.29 -19.85 -21.13
CA ARG A 360 23.04 -18.66 -20.72
C ARG A 360 24.32 -19.07 -19.98
N PRO A 361 25.50 -18.61 -20.39
CA PRO A 361 26.71 -18.77 -19.58
C PRO A 361 26.59 -17.85 -18.36
N LEU A 362 26.51 -18.44 -17.16
CA LEU A 362 26.43 -17.71 -15.89
C LEU A 362 27.54 -18.20 -14.94
N PRO A 363 27.98 -17.37 -13.98
CA PRO A 363 28.84 -17.86 -12.90
C PRO A 363 28.17 -19.02 -12.17
N GLN A 364 28.95 -19.84 -11.47
CA GLN A 364 28.36 -20.92 -10.67
C GLN A 364 27.35 -20.37 -9.67
N ILE A 365 26.14 -20.92 -9.75
CA ILE A 365 25.01 -20.56 -8.91
C ILE A 365 24.72 -21.68 -7.90
N THR A 366 24.39 -21.31 -6.67
CA THR A 366 24.11 -22.21 -5.54
C THR A 366 22.68 -22.03 -5.05
N GLU A 367 22.06 -23.10 -4.55
CA GLU A 367 20.72 -23.04 -3.94
C GLU A 367 20.69 -22.12 -2.71
N GLY A 368 19.57 -21.44 -2.51
CA GLY A 368 19.36 -20.47 -1.43
C GLY A 368 19.92 -19.07 -1.69
N GLU A 369 20.79 -18.89 -2.69
CA GLU A 369 21.35 -17.57 -2.99
C GLU A 369 20.38 -16.67 -3.78
N TYR A 370 20.64 -15.37 -3.77
CA TYR A 370 19.83 -14.39 -4.48
C TYR A 370 20.47 -13.96 -5.81
N LEU A 371 19.61 -13.76 -6.81
CA LEU A 371 19.94 -13.23 -8.12
C LEU A 371 19.17 -11.92 -8.35
N ALA A 372 19.81 -10.99 -9.06
CA ALA A 372 19.21 -9.78 -9.61
C ALA A 372 19.04 -9.92 -11.12
N ILE A 373 17.80 -9.83 -11.59
CA ILE A 373 17.48 -9.68 -13.01
C ILE A 373 17.44 -8.17 -13.30
N MET A 374 18.35 -7.71 -14.17
CA MET A 374 18.63 -6.29 -14.39
C MET A 374 17.64 -5.64 -15.36
N ASP A 375 17.55 -4.30 -15.32
CA ASP A 375 16.80 -3.45 -16.26
C ASP A 375 15.29 -3.74 -16.29
N THR A 376 14.73 -4.10 -15.14
CA THR A 376 13.33 -4.52 -14.98
C THR A 376 12.42 -3.38 -14.51
N GLY A 377 12.86 -2.12 -14.59
CA GLY A 377 12.00 -1.00 -14.20
C GLY A 377 10.88 -0.66 -15.18
N ALA A 378 10.97 -1.11 -16.45
CA ALA A 378 10.00 -0.77 -17.50
C ALA A 378 9.27 -2.00 -18.07
N TYR A 379 7.94 -1.97 -18.05
CA TYR A 379 7.05 -3.02 -18.54
C TYR A 379 7.37 -4.39 -17.95
N CYS A 380 7.63 -4.41 -16.66
CA CYS A 380 7.85 -5.64 -15.90
C CYS A 380 6.71 -5.73 -14.88
N PHE A 381 6.82 -5.01 -13.76
CA PHE A 381 5.74 -4.92 -12.78
C PHE A 381 4.40 -4.48 -13.38
N SER A 382 4.38 -3.51 -14.31
CA SER A 382 3.15 -3.05 -14.96
C SER A 382 2.45 -4.11 -15.83
N MET A 383 3.16 -5.18 -16.19
CA MET A 383 2.62 -6.34 -16.90
C MET A 383 2.58 -7.59 -16.01
N SER A 384 2.70 -7.45 -14.69
CA SER A 384 2.59 -8.57 -13.76
C SER A 384 1.14 -9.00 -13.55
N PHE A 385 0.94 -10.28 -13.34
CA PHE A 385 -0.37 -10.91 -13.17
C PHE A 385 -0.30 -12.05 -12.15
N THR A 386 -1.45 -12.61 -11.80
CA THR A 386 -1.60 -13.59 -10.71
C THR A 386 -1.78 -15.02 -11.20
N TYR A 387 -1.23 -15.35 -12.38
CA TYR A 387 -1.32 -16.71 -12.94
C TYR A 387 -0.70 -17.73 -11.97
N ASN A 388 -1.29 -18.92 -11.94
CA ASN A 388 -1.05 -19.94 -10.91
C ASN A 388 -1.36 -19.45 -9.48
N ALA A 389 -2.28 -18.48 -9.34
CA ALA A 389 -2.67 -17.87 -8.06
C ALA A 389 -1.45 -17.36 -7.26
N ARG A 390 -0.45 -16.84 -7.97
CA ARG A 390 0.76 -16.28 -7.37
C ARG A 390 0.54 -14.79 -7.06
N PRO A 391 0.66 -14.36 -5.80
CA PRO A 391 0.51 -12.94 -5.47
C PRO A 391 1.62 -12.10 -6.10
N ARG A 392 1.29 -10.90 -6.59
CA ARG A 392 2.31 -9.98 -7.14
C ARG A 392 3.33 -9.56 -6.08
N PRO A 393 4.60 -9.36 -6.48
CA PRO A 393 5.69 -9.01 -5.58
C PRO A 393 5.55 -7.60 -5.00
N ALA A 394 6.31 -7.33 -3.93
CA ALA A 394 6.49 -5.97 -3.42
C ALA A 394 7.35 -5.12 -4.38
N GLU A 395 7.18 -3.80 -4.32
CA GLU A 395 8.05 -2.81 -4.95
C GLU A 395 8.71 -1.95 -3.87
N VAL A 396 10.04 -1.79 -3.94
CA VAL A 396 10.86 -1.04 -2.99
C VAL A 396 11.63 0.06 -3.72
N LEU A 397 11.71 1.25 -3.13
CA LEU A 397 12.54 2.36 -3.61
C LEU A 397 13.71 2.58 -2.66
N VAL A 398 14.91 2.74 -3.21
CA VAL A 398 16.11 3.17 -2.50
C VAL A 398 16.43 4.61 -2.86
N LYS A 399 16.84 5.41 -1.88
CA LYS A 399 17.46 6.73 -2.08
C LYS A 399 18.59 6.90 -1.08
N LYS A 400 19.82 7.03 -1.58
CA LYS A 400 21.05 7.05 -0.79
C LYS A 400 21.16 5.80 0.08
N ASP A 401 21.12 5.97 1.39
CA ASP A 401 21.25 4.96 2.45
C ASP A 401 19.90 4.51 3.03
N GLN A 402 18.79 4.99 2.49
CA GLN A 402 17.44 4.68 2.95
C GLN A 402 16.60 3.98 1.88
N TRP A 403 15.62 3.21 2.33
CA TRP A 403 14.68 2.53 1.44
C TRP A 403 13.26 2.48 2.01
N TRP A 404 12.27 2.35 1.12
CA TRP A 404 10.84 2.31 1.46
C TRP A 404 10.11 1.29 0.59
N ILE A 405 9.17 0.55 1.18
CA ILE A 405 8.18 -0.23 0.42
C ILE A 405 7.21 0.76 -0.23
N ILE A 406 7.27 0.88 -1.55
CA ILE A 406 6.40 1.76 -2.35
C ILE A 406 5.20 1.01 -2.94
N ARG A 407 5.18 -0.31 -2.79
CA ARG A 407 4.01 -1.17 -2.97
C ARG A 407 4.18 -2.44 -2.14
N GLU A 408 3.19 -2.72 -1.29
CA GLU A 408 3.15 -3.96 -0.51
C GLU A 408 3.04 -5.20 -1.40
N ARG A 409 3.51 -6.35 -0.92
CA ARG A 409 3.28 -7.65 -1.57
C ARG A 409 1.80 -8.00 -1.52
N GLU A 410 1.25 -8.56 -2.59
CA GLU A 410 -0.11 -9.12 -2.51
C GLU A 410 -0.13 -10.37 -1.60
N THR A 411 -1.26 -10.59 -0.95
CA THR A 411 -1.50 -11.77 -0.12
C THR A 411 -2.49 -12.70 -0.81
N TYR A 412 -2.64 -13.93 -0.33
CA TYR A 412 -3.71 -14.83 -0.82
C TYR A 412 -5.11 -14.22 -0.66
N LYS A 413 -5.32 -13.35 0.33
CA LYS A 413 -6.60 -12.65 0.49
C LYS A 413 -6.86 -11.64 -0.62
N ASP A 414 -5.81 -11.07 -1.21
CA ASP A 414 -5.96 -10.11 -2.30
C ASP A 414 -6.34 -10.83 -3.61
N LEU A 415 -5.93 -12.09 -3.79
CA LEU A 415 -6.31 -12.91 -4.95
C LEU A 415 -7.82 -13.14 -5.05
N ILE A 416 -8.47 -13.40 -3.92
CA ILE A 416 -9.91 -13.74 -3.87
C ILE A 416 -10.80 -12.53 -3.58
N LYS A 417 -10.23 -11.33 -3.46
CA LYS A 417 -10.93 -10.13 -2.97
C LYS A 417 -12.14 -9.76 -3.83
N GLU A 418 -12.07 -10.04 -5.13
CA GLU A 418 -13.09 -9.69 -6.12
C GLU A 418 -13.90 -10.92 -6.57
N GLU A 419 -13.69 -12.06 -5.93
CA GLU A 419 -14.40 -13.30 -6.19
C GLU A 419 -15.50 -13.51 -5.15
N SER A 420 -16.61 -14.11 -5.57
CA SER A 420 -17.70 -14.50 -4.67
C SER A 420 -18.19 -15.89 -5.05
N ILE A 421 -18.48 -16.72 -4.04
CA ILE A 421 -19.13 -18.02 -4.23
C ILE A 421 -20.64 -17.78 -4.09
N PRO A 422 -21.46 -17.96 -5.14
CA PRO A 422 -22.91 -17.84 -5.04
C PRO A 422 -23.47 -18.97 -4.18
N GLU A 423 -23.92 -18.66 -2.96
CA GLU A 423 -24.34 -19.65 -1.97
C GLU A 423 -25.51 -20.52 -2.47
N GLU A 424 -26.38 -19.96 -3.31
CA GLU A 424 -27.57 -20.63 -3.82
C GLU A 424 -27.23 -21.87 -4.66
N LEU A 425 -26.10 -21.82 -5.39
CA LEU A 425 -25.65 -22.92 -6.26
C LEU A 425 -25.11 -24.13 -5.49
N PHE A 426 -24.69 -23.93 -4.23
CA PHE A 426 -24.00 -24.94 -3.43
C PHE A 426 -24.75 -25.29 -2.14
N SER A 427 -26.05 -24.98 -2.09
CA SER A 427 -26.94 -25.24 -0.94
C SER A 427 -27.00 -26.72 -0.50
N SER A 428 -26.67 -27.66 -1.40
CA SER A 428 -26.58 -29.10 -1.11
C SER A 428 -25.17 -29.61 -0.76
N PHE A 429 -24.13 -28.76 -0.90
CA PHE A 429 -22.74 -29.13 -0.67
C PHE A 429 -22.41 -29.13 0.83
N ARG A 430 -22.36 -30.33 1.44
CA ARG A 430 -22.13 -30.54 2.89
C ARG A 430 -20.70 -30.23 3.38
N GLY A 431 -19.87 -29.57 2.57
CA GLY A 431 -18.48 -29.21 2.88
C GLY A 431 -18.24 -27.74 3.22
N SER A 432 -19.29 -26.91 3.29
CA SER A 432 -19.14 -25.50 3.66
C SER A 432 -18.74 -25.35 5.15
N PRO A 433 -17.68 -24.57 5.47
CA PRO A 433 -17.39 -24.19 6.84
C PRO A 433 -18.54 -23.32 7.37
N SER A 434 -19.42 -23.93 8.17
CA SER A 434 -20.50 -23.36 8.99
C SER A 434 -21.02 -21.97 8.58
N SER A 435 -22.18 -22.01 7.94
CA SER A 435 -23.13 -20.92 7.70
C SER A 435 -23.15 -19.79 8.75
N SER A 436 -22.84 -18.58 8.32
CA SER A 436 -23.34 -17.34 8.93
C SER A 436 -24.10 -16.53 7.88
N LYS A 437 -25.42 -16.54 8.06
CA LYS A 437 -26.50 -15.83 7.38
C LYS A 437 -26.11 -14.60 6.53
N SER A 438 -26.68 -14.61 5.33
CA SER A 438 -26.70 -13.58 4.29
C SER A 438 -26.93 -12.15 4.78
N CYS A 439 -26.11 -11.23 4.27
CA CYS A 439 -26.45 -9.80 4.16
C CYS A 439 -26.69 -9.47 2.70
N SER A 440 -27.93 -9.11 2.37
CA SER A 440 -28.37 -8.64 1.07
C SER A 440 -27.55 -7.41 0.63
N ALA A 441 -26.80 -7.55 -0.46
CA ALA A 441 -26.15 -6.42 -1.13
C ALA A 441 -27.14 -5.71 -2.07
N ARG A 442 -27.34 -4.41 -1.84
CA ARG A 442 -27.75 -3.45 -2.88
C ARG A 442 -26.53 -2.61 -3.28
N PRO A 443 -26.48 -2.05 -4.50
CA PRO A 443 -25.24 -1.66 -5.16
C PRO A 443 -24.59 -0.43 -4.53
N LEU A 444 -23.26 -0.47 -4.41
CA LEU A 444 -22.43 0.65 -3.95
C LEU A 444 -22.24 1.66 -5.09
N GLY A 445 -22.97 2.78 -5.01
CA GLY A 445 -22.58 4.04 -5.63
C GLY A 445 -21.36 4.67 -4.91
N GLU A 446 -20.62 5.45 -5.69
CA GLU A 446 -19.66 6.52 -5.35
C GLU A 446 -19.17 6.66 -3.90
N LYS A 447 -17.86 6.46 -3.67
CA LYS A 447 -17.19 6.87 -2.42
C LYS A 447 -16.88 8.38 -2.44
N LYS A 448 -17.77 9.19 -1.85
CA LYS A 448 -17.41 10.55 -1.39
C LYS A 448 -16.52 10.46 -0.14
N ALA A 449 -15.42 11.22 -0.14
CA ALA A 449 -14.78 11.65 1.10
C ALA A 449 -15.80 12.46 1.91
N LEU A 450 -15.89 12.22 3.23
CA LEU A 450 -16.74 13.03 4.11
C LEU A 450 -16.16 14.45 4.21
N SER A 451 -16.66 15.36 3.36
CA SER A 451 -16.52 16.80 3.53
C SER A 451 -17.63 17.30 4.48
N GLY A 452 -17.62 16.82 5.72
CA GLY A 452 -18.66 17.09 6.71
C GLY A 452 -18.30 16.66 8.12
N PRO A 453 -19.08 17.08 9.13
CA PRO A 453 -18.75 16.90 10.53
C PRO A 453 -18.77 15.42 10.93
N ILE A 454 -17.77 14.99 11.71
CA ILE A 454 -17.51 13.59 12.04
C ILE A 454 -18.49 13.10 13.12
N PRO A 455 -19.38 12.13 12.83
CA PRO A 455 -20.28 11.60 13.84
C PRO A 455 -19.52 10.73 14.84
N PHE A 456 -19.82 10.90 16.13
CA PHE A 456 -19.27 10.08 17.21
C PHE A 456 -20.34 9.74 18.25
N THR A 457 -20.12 8.65 18.98
CA THR A 457 -20.88 8.32 20.19
C THR A 457 -19.91 8.33 21.35
N LYS A 458 -20.20 9.10 22.40
CA LYS A 458 -19.44 9.04 23.65
C LYS A 458 -20.02 7.95 24.55
N LEU A 459 -19.23 6.96 24.92
CA LEU A 459 -19.61 5.87 25.81
C LEU A 459 -18.77 5.86 27.08
N GLN A 460 -19.34 5.42 28.20
CA GLN A 460 -18.60 5.14 29.42
C GLN A 460 -18.67 3.65 29.77
N GLY A 461 -17.54 3.10 30.23
CA GLY A 461 -17.40 1.73 30.68
C GLY A 461 -16.73 1.68 32.04
N SER A 462 -17.53 1.57 33.10
CA SER A 462 -17.05 1.46 34.48
C SER A 462 -16.14 2.62 34.91
N GLY A 463 -16.55 3.86 34.62
CA GLY A 463 -15.83 5.07 35.05
C GLY A 463 -14.90 5.69 34.00
N ASN A 464 -14.49 4.94 32.97
CA ASN A 464 -13.71 5.49 31.85
C ASN A 464 -14.64 5.89 30.71
N ASP A 465 -14.41 7.05 30.09
CA ASP A 465 -15.18 7.51 28.92
C ASP A 465 -14.36 7.47 27.61
N PHE A 466 -15.03 7.12 26.51
CA PHE A 466 -14.42 6.95 25.20
C PHE A 466 -15.24 7.65 24.11
N ILE A 467 -14.55 8.27 23.16
CA ILE A 467 -15.15 8.75 21.92
C ILE A 467 -15.09 7.61 20.90
N VAL A 468 -16.25 7.09 20.49
CA VAL A 468 -16.35 5.91 19.62
C VAL A 468 -16.86 6.31 18.24
N ILE A 469 -16.12 5.90 17.21
CA ILE A 469 -16.37 6.30 15.82
C ILE A 469 -16.38 5.06 14.91
N ASP A 470 -17.37 4.99 14.01
CA ASP A 470 -17.38 4.02 12.92
C ASP A 470 -16.42 4.48 11.82
N ASN A 471 -15.20 3.96 11.83
CA ASN A 471 -14.14 4.27 10.87
C ASN A 471 -13.99 3.16 9.81
N ARG A 472 -15.04 2.37 9.52
CA ARG A 472 -14.97 1.30 8.48
C ARG A 472 -14.69 1.82 7.07
N SER A 473 -14.95 3.10 6.82
CA SER A 473 -14.62 3.80 5.57
C SER A 473 -13.23 4.46 5.58
N GLN A 474 -12.48 4.33 6.69
CA GLN A 474 -11.11 4.83 6.88
C GLN A 474 -10.93 6.33 6.57
N PHE A 475 -11.86 7.16 7.09
CA PHE A 475 -11.75 8.62 6.94
C PHE A 475 -10.86 9.26 8.02
N ILE A 476 -10.75 8.65 9.21
CA ILE A 476 -9.71 8.99 10.19
C ILE A 476 -8.48 8.15 9.88
N LYS A 477 -7.43 8.78 9.35
CA LYS A 477 -6.17 8.13 8.96
C LYS A 477 -5.10 8.17 10.07
N ASN A 478 -4.99 9.29 10.77
CA ASN A 478 -4.03 9.50 11.85
C ASN A 478 -4.73 9.45 13.23
N GLY A 479 -4.94 8.24 13.76
CA GLY A 479 -5.55 8.03 15.06
C GLY A 479 -4.82 8.73 16.23
N PRO A 480 -3.47 8.66 16.31
CA PRO A 480 -2.70 9.36 17.34
C PRO A 480 -2.94 10.86 17.37
N GLU A 481 -2.81 11.55 16.24
CA GLU A 481 -3.06 13.00 16.14
C GLU A 481 -4.52 13.33 16.46
N PHE A 482 -5.45 12.58 15.89
CA PHE A 482 -6.89 12.78 16.13
C PHE A 482 -7.25 12.68 17.62
N SER A 483 -6.66 11.71 18.34
CA SER A 483 -6.88 11.55 19.79
C SER A 483 -6.35 12.73 20.61
N ARG A 484 -5.16 13.27 20.27
CA ARG A 484 -4.59 14.46 20.93
C ARG A 484 -5.47 15.69 20.76
N THR A 485 -6.15 15.80 19.63
CA THR A 485 -7.06 16.93 19.34
C THR A 485 -8.37 16.82 20.10
N ILE A 486 -8.96 15.62 20.19
CA ILE A 486 -10.36 15.46 20.59
C ILE A 486 -10.54 15.02 22.06
N CYS A 487 -9.54 14.34 22.64
CA CYS A 487 -9.58 13.88 24.03
C CYS A 487 -9.41 14.96 25.11
N PRO A 488 -8.72 16.11 24.91
CA PRO A 488 -8.59 17.12 25.96
C PRO A 488 -9.94 17.70 26.40
N ARG A 489 -10.26 17.63 27.70
CA ARG A 489 -11.59 18.02 28.24
C ARG A 489 -11.91 19.52 28.17
N LYS A 490 -10.91 20.40 28.05
CA LYS A 490 -11.09 21.86 28.02
C LYS A 490 -11.30 22.43 26.62
N ILE A 491 -10.80 21.74 25.60
CA ILE A 491 -10.71 22.27 24.22
C ILE A 491 -11.23 21.30 23.15
N GLY A 492 -11.33 20.00 23.46
CA GLY A 492 -11.94 18.98 22.62
C GLY A 492 -13.28 18.50 23.19
N ILE A 493 -13.71 17.32 22.74
CA ILE A 493 -14.90 16.64 23.27
C ILE A 493 -14.67 16.19 24.73
N GLY A 494 -13.41 15.88 25.06
CA GLY A 494 -13.04 15.35 26.36
C GLY A 494 -13.30 13.86 26.44
N ALA A 495 -12.28 13.04 26.58
CA ALA A 495 -12.43 11.61 26.89
C ALA A 495 -11.11 11.01 27.37
N ASP A 496 -11.19 9.84 28.00
CA ASP A 496 -10.01 9.04 28.38
C ASP A 496 -9.42 8.28 27.17
N GLY A 497 -10.08 8.30 26.00
CA GLY A 497 -9.51 7.80 24.75
C GLY A 497 -10.47 7.83 23.55
N VAL A 498 -9.93 7.54 22.37
CA VAL A 498 -10.68 7.35 21.12
C VAL A 498 -10.70 5.87 20.74
N LEU A 499 -11.89 5.37 20.38
CA LEU A 499 -12.12 4.03 19.86
C LEU A 499 -12.53 4.11 18.39
N LEU A 500 -11.72 3.55 17.50
CA LEU A 500 -12.04 3.44 16.09
C LEU A 500 -12.50 2.02 15.77
N LEU A 501 -13.73 1.90 15.26
CA LEU A 501 -14.27 0.66 14.71
C LEU A 501 -13.92 0.58 13.23
N GLU A 502 -13.03 -0.34 12.87
CA GLU A 502 -12.53 -0.54 11.51
C GLU A 502 -12.97 -1.91 10.94
N LYS A 503 -12.76 -2.13 9.64
CA LYS A 503 -13.04 -3.44 9.03
C LYS A 503 -11.99 -4.46 9.49
N SER A 504 -12.42 -5.61 10.04
CA SER A 504 -11.55 -6.76 10.26
C SER A 504 -11.77 -7.82 9.18
N ARG A 505 -10.72 -8.60 8.90
CA ARG A 505 -10.75 -9.75 7.99
C ARG A 505 -10.90 -11.09 8.73
N VAL A 506 -10.88 -11.09 10.07
CA VAL A 506 -10.85 -12.30 10.91
C VAL A 506 -11.87 -12.29 12.06
N ALA A 507 -12.55 -11.17 12.25
CA ALA A 507 -13.60 -10.96 13.24
C ALA A 507 -14.67 -10.02 12.66
N ASP A 508 -15.77 -9.78 13.37
CA ASP A 508 -16.88 -8.97 12.86
C ASP A 508 -16.47 -7.49 12.64
N PHE A 509 -15.50 -7.00 13.42
CA PHE A 509 -14.84 -5.71 13.21
C PHE A 509 -13.45 -5.68 13.87
N LYS A 510 -12.66 -4.64 13.58
CA LYS A 510 -11.38 -4.37 14.25
C LYS A 510 -11.56 -3.18 15.19
N MET A 511 -11.07 -3.31 16.41
CA MET A 511 -10.98 -2.22 17.39
C MET A 511 -9.56 -1.66 17.37
N ARG A 512 -9.44 -0.35 17.21
CA ARG A 512 -8.24 0.41 17.57
C ARG A 512 -8.57 1.38 18.71
N ILE A 513 -7.62 1.60 19.60
CA ILE A 513 -7.77 2.47 20.76
C ILE A 513 -6.59 3.44 20.80
N PHE A 514 -6.85 4.72 21.03
CA PHE A 514 -5.82 5.73 21.21
C PHE A 514 -6.06 6.50 22.50
N ASN A 515 -5.02 6.58 23.34
CA ASN A 515 -5.01 7.40 24.54
C ASN A 515 -4.91 8.89 24.20
N PRO A 516 -5.18 9.82 25.13
CA PRO A 516 -5.10 11.27 24.88
C PRO A 516 -3.71 11.75 24.44
N ASP A 517 -2.66 11.00 24.78
CA ASP A 517 -1.28 11.25 24.34
C ASP A 517 -0.93 10.61 22.99
N GLY A 518 -1.91 10.04 22.28
CA GLY A 518 -1.74 9.37 20.99
C GLY A 518 -1.15 7.96 21.05
N SER A 519 -0.85 7.41 22.23
CA SER A 519 -0.39 6.02 22.34
C SER A 519 -1.52 5.02 22.06
N GLU A 520 -1.20 3.89 21.42
CA GLU A 520 -2.16 2.83 21.08
C GLU A 520 -1.94 1.59 21.98
N PRO A 521 -2.70 1.42 23.07
CA PRO A 521 -2.55 0.25 23.94
C PRO A 521 -3.06 -1.03 23.27
N ALA A 522 -2.48 -2.17 23.66
CA ALA A 522 -2.79 -3.44 23.03
C ALA A 522 -4.23 -3.94 23.30
N MET A 523 -4.79 -3.59 24.46
CA MET A 523 -6.16 -3.92 24.87
C MET A 523 -6.62 -3.02 26.03
N CYS A 524 -7.92 -2.69 26.06
CA CYS A 524 -8.57 -2.08 27.21
C CYS A 524 -9.92 -2.76 27.43
N GLY A 525 -10.11 -3.41 28.59
CA GLY A 525 -11.35 -4.13 28.88
C GLY A 525 -12.59 -3.23 28.92
N ASN A 526 -12.45 -1.99 29.39
CA ASN A 526 -13.53 -1.00 29.41
C ASN A 526 -13.85 -0.51 27.99
N GLY A 527 -12.83 -0.20 27.18
CA GLY A 527 -12.99 0.18 25.78
C GLY A 527 -13.58 -0.93 24.91
N ALA A 528 -13.16 -2.18 25.14
CA ALA A 528 -13.68 -3.38 24.49
C ALA A 528 -15.19 -3.56 24.72
N ARG A 529 -15.67 -3.31 25.95
CA ARG A 529 -17.12 -3.30 26.23
C ARG A 529 -17.83 -2.15 25.52
N CYS A 530 -17.25 -0.96 25.51
CA CYS A 530 -17.83 0.22 24.86
C CYS A 530 -17.97 0.04 23.35
N ILE A 531 -16.92 -0.43 22.65
CA ILE A 531 -16.97 -0.59 21.20
C ILE A 531 -17.91 -1.73 20.77
N ALA A 532 -17.97 -2.82 21.56
CA ALA A 532 -18.94 -3.89 21.32
C ALA A 532 -20.39 -3.39 21.50
N ARG A 533 -20.64 -2.56 22.53
CA ARG A 533 -21.96 -1.94 22.70
C ARG A 533 -22.29 -1.00 21.55
N PHE A 534 -21.33 -0.17 21.15
CA PHE A 534 -21.48 0.74 20.02
C PHE A 534 -21.82 -0.01 18.73
N ALA A 535 -21.06 -1.06 18.40
CA ALA A 535 -21.29 -1.89 17.22
C ALA A 535 -22.71 -2.49 17.21
N HIS A 536 -23.18 -2.98 18.37
CA HIS A 536 -24.54 -3.48 18.52
C HIS A 536 -25.60 -2.38 18.34
N LEU A 537 -25.42 -1.23 18.98
CA LEU A 537 -26.35 -0.09 18.88
C LEU A 537 -26.46 0.46 17.45
N LYS A 538 -25.33 0.51 16.71
CA LYS A 538 -25.29 0.92 15.31
C LYS A 538 -25.72 -0.18 14.34
N LYS A 539 -26.22 -1.32 14.84
CA LYS A 539 -26.66 -2.48 14.05
C LYS A 539 -25.58 -3.02 13.11
N ILE A 540 -24.31 -2.85 13.51
CA ILE A 540 -23.15 -3.39 12.80
C ILE A 540 -23.02 -4.89 13.08
N VAL A 541 -23.35 -5.29 14.32
CA VAL A 541 -23.31 -6.68 14.79
C VAL A 541 -24.54 -7.02 15.63
N GLY A 542 -24.80 -8.31 15.82
CA GLY A 542 -25.87 -8.83 16.70
C GLY A 542 -25.54 -8.73 18.20
N GLU A 543 -26.28 -9.46 19.03
CA GLU A 543 -26.02 -9.52 20.48
C GLU A 543 -24.70 -10.23 20.82
N LYS A 544 -24.24 -11.14 19.96
CA LYS A 544 -22.93 -11.78 20.08
C LYS A 544 -22.07 -11.34 18.91
N CYS A 545 -20.82 -11.01 19.19
CA CYS A 545 -19.86 -10.68 18.16
C CYS A 545 -18.43 -11.01 18.61
N SER A 546 -17.52 -10.91 17.67
CA SER A 546 -16.10 -11.01 17.84
C SER A 546 -15.43 -9.81 17.20
N PHE A 547 -14.34 -9.32 17.79
CA PHE A 547 -13.57 -8.25 17.20
C PHE A 547 -12.07 -8.44 17.44
N GLU A 548 -11.29 -7.94 16.50
CA GLU A 548 -9.83 -7.99 16.53
C GLU A 548 -9.28 -6.80 17.32
N THR A 549 -8.29 -7.05 18.17
CA THR A 549 -7.46 -6.05 18.84
C THR A 549 -5.99 -6.36 18.57
N LEU A 550 -5.07 -5.48 18.97
CA LEU A 550 -3.63 -5.78 18.92
C LEU A 550 -3.25 -6.99 19.79
N SER A 551 -4.04 -7.31 20.81
CA SER A 551 -3.85 -8.50 21.65
C SER A 551 -4.51 -9.77 21.09
N GLY A 552 -5.06 -9.72 19.87
CA GLY A 552 -5.77 -10.82 19.23
C GLY A 552 -7.29 -10.68 19.24
N LYS A 553 -7.97 -11.77 18.90
CA LYS A 553 -9.44 -11.83 18.72
C LYS A 553 -10.17 -11.96 20.05
N ILE A 554 -11.11 -11.06 20.31
CA ILE A 554 -11.96 -11.03 21.49
C ILE A 554 -13.39 -11.39 21.09
N PHE A 555 -14.08 -12.16 21.93
CA PHE A 555 -15.51 -12.45 21.78
C PHE A 555 -16.31 -11.65 22.80
N SER A 556 -17.49 -11.18 22.42
CA SER A 556 -18.37 -10.45 23.32
C SER A 556 -19.84 -10.82 23.16
N GLN A 557 -20.59 -10.54 24.22
CA GLN A 557 -22.04 -10.66 24.27
C GLN A 557 -22.63 -9.40 24.92
N VAL A 558 -23.51 -8.72 24.20
CA VAL A 558 -24.23 -7.53 24.62
C VAL A 558 -25.64 -7.94 25.07
N LYS A 559 -26.04 -7.53 26.27
CA LYS A 559 -27.40 -7.67 26.78
C LYS A 559 -27.83 -6.36 27.44
N LYS A 560 -28.74 -5.63 26.79
CA LYS A 560 -29.12 -4.26 27.19
C LYS A 560 -27.86 -3.42 27.38
N ASN A 561 -27.65 -2.82 28.56
CA ASN A 561 -26.48 -2.01 28.89
C ASN A 561 -25.31 -2.75 29.51
N ARG A 562 -25.34 -4.09 29.54
CA ARG A 562 -24.21 -4.88 30.03
C ARG A 562 -23.56 -5.63 28.88
N VAL A 563 -22.24 -5.60 28.86
CA VAL A 563 -21.42 -6.27 27.85
C VAL A 563 -20.49 -7.22 28.56
N ARG A 564 -20.53 -8.48 28.14
CA ARG A 564 -19.59 -9.52 28.53
C ARG A 564 -18.52 -9.64 27.46
N ILE A 565 -17.25 -9.60 27.84
CA ILE A 565 -16.11 -9.81 26.95
C ILE A 565 -15.31 -11.01 27.40
N ARG A 566 -14.76 -11.75 26.44
CA ARG A 566 -13.85 -12.85 26.70
C ARG A 566 -12.48 -12.31 27.10
N MET A 567 -11.94 -12.82 28.20
CA MET A 567 -10.61 -12.49 28.68
C MET A 567 -9.63 -13.62 28.32
N LYS A 568 -8.34 -13.31 28.34
CA LYS A 568 -7.28 -14.33 28.25
C LYS A 568 -7.44 -15.27 29.45
N ASP A 569 -7.30 -16.57 29.21
CA ASP A 569 -7.32 -17.53 30.31
C ASP A 569 -6.06 -17.28 31.19
N PRO A 570 -6.23 -17.16 32.52
CA PRO A 570 -5.21 -16.70 33.45
C PRO A 570 -4.21 -17.80 33.81
N SER A 571 -3.02 -17.42 34.24
CA SER A 571 -2.10 -18.31 34.95
C SER A 571 -1.97 -17.89 36.41
N ILE A 572 -2.03 -18.86 37.31
CA ILE A 572 -1.79 -18.62 38.74
C ILE A 572 -0.30 -18.81 38.98
N SER A 573 0.39 -17.74 39.36
CA SER A 573 1.82 -17.78 39.60
C SER A 573 2.13 -18.31 41.00
N GLN A 574 1.52 -17.71 42.03
CA GLN A 574 1.77 -18.12 43.41
C GLN A 574 0.62 -17.71 44.35
N LEU A 575 0.16 -18.63 45.18
CA LEU A 575 -0.79 -18.35 46.25
C LEU A 575 -0.07 -18.19 47.59
N ASN A 576 -0.65 -17.39 48.49
CA ASN A 576 -0.11 -17.13 49.83
C ASN A 576 1.35 -16.63 49.78
N LEU A 577 1.65 -15.78 48.80
CA LEU A 577 2.95 -15.14 48.69
C LEU A 577 3.07 -14.07 49.78
N GLU A 578 3.99 -14.30 50.70
CA GLU A 578 4.32 -13.38 51.77
C GLU A 578 5.36 -12.34 51.31
N ILE A 579 5.09 -11.05 51.52
CA ILE A 579 6.01 -9.93 51.26
C ILE A 579 6.23 -9.13 52.54
N ASN A 580 7.46 -8.69 52.77
CA ASN A 580 7.81 -7.88 53.93
C ASN A 580 8.10 -6.45 53.48
N LEU A 581 7.36 -5.48 53.99
CA LEU A 581 7.53 -4.07 53.62
C LEU A 581 8.33 -3.27 54.67
N GLY A 582 8.87 -3.93 55.70
CA GLY A 582 9.64 -3.33 56.80
C GLY A 582 8.79 -2.95 58.02
N ASP A 583 7.51 -2.63 57.83
CA ASP A 583 6.54 -2.35 58.88
C ASP A 583 5.61 -3.55 59.20
N GLY A 584 5.77 -4.65 58.47
CA GLY A 584 4.97 -5.85 58.66
C GLY A 584 5.09 -6.83 57.49
N SER A 585 4.54 -8.02 57.70
CA SER A 585 4.43 -9.05 56.67
C SER A 585 3.02 -9.10 56.11
N TYR A 586 2.91 -9.16 54.79
CA TYR A 586 1.65 -9.11 54.06
C TYR A 586 1.55 -10.32 53.14
N THR A 587 0.46 -11.07 53.26
CA THR A 587 0.23 -12.27 52.44
C THR A 587 -0.81 -11.96 51.38
N GLY A 588 -0.46 -12.22 50.13
CA GLY A 588 -1.34 -12.03 48.98
C GLY A 588 -1.20 -13.13 47.93
N HIS A 589 -1.95 -12.98 46.85
CA HIS A 589 -2.03 -13.95 45.76
C HIS A 589 -1.55 -13.31 44.48
N PHE A 590 -0.56 -13.92 43.83
CA PHE A 590 0.05 -13.42 42.61
C PHE A 590 -0.49 -14.17 41.39
N LEU A 591 -1.18 -13.45 40.50
CA LEU A 591 -1.85 -14.00 39.32
C LEU A 591 -1.49 -13.17 38.08
N ASP A 592 -1.40 -13.83 36.94
CA ASP A 592 -1.25 -13.19 35.64
C ASP A 592 -2.54 -13.39 34.83
N THR A 593 -3.24 -12.28 34.58
CA THR A 593 -4.48 -12.23 33.78
C THR A 593 -4.25 -11.58 32.41
N GLY A 594 -3.00 -11.59 31.94
CA GLY A 594 -2.46 -10.82 30.83
C GLY A 594 -1.50 -9.72 31.28
N VAL A 595 -1.60 -9.31 32.56
CA VAL A 595 -0.64 -8.49 33.29
C VAL A 595 -0.56 -9.01 34.73
N PRO A 596 0.58 -8.85 35.43
CA PRO A 596 0.76 -9.36 36.78
C PRO A 596 -0.01 -8.55 37.83
N HIS A 597 -0.78 -9.24 38.66
CA HIS A 597 -1.55 -8.69 39.77
C HIS A 597 -1.21 -9.38 41.09
N PHE A 598 -1.04 -8.59 42.14
CA PHE A 598 -0.92 -9.05 43.52
C PHE A 598 -2.17 -8.66 44.32
N VAL A 599 -2.98 -9.66 44.66
CA VAL A 599 -4.28 -9.51 45.32
C VAL A 599 -4.14 -9.73 46.82
N LEU A 600 -4.55 -8.75 47.62
CA LEU A 600 -4.58 -8.80 49.08
C LEU A 600 -6.01 -8.73 49.58
N PHE A 601 -6.40 -9.72 50.39
CA PHE A 601 -7.68 -9.67 51.10
C PHE A 601 -7.52 -8.92 52.42
N VAL A 602 -8.29 -7.85 52.60
CA VAL A 602 -8.26 -6.99 53.78
C VAL A 602 -9.64 -6.89 54.43
N PRO A 603 -9.73 -6.68 55.75
CA PRO A 603 -11.02 -6.57 56.43
C PRO A 603 -11.88 -5.41 55.95
N GLU A 604 -11.27 -4.29 55.55
CA GLU A 604 -11.99 -3.09 55.12
C GLU A 604 -11.16 -2.31 54.09
N VAL A 605 -11.56 -2.40 52.82
CA VAL A 605 -10.75 -1.89 51.68
C VAL A 605 -10.73 -0.35 51.61
N GLU A 606 -11.75 0.31 52.17
CA GLU A 606 -11.85 1.78 52.20
C GLU A 606 -10.84 2.43 53.15
N LYS A 607 -10.37 1.71 54.17
CA LYS A 607 -9.38 2.22 55.14
C LYS A 607 -7.94 2.09 54.65
N ILE A 608 -7.71 1.46 53.51
CA ILE A 608 -6.38 1.30 52.95
C ILE A 608 -5.90 2.63 52.35
N ASP A 609 -4.74 3.10 52.81
CA ASP A 609 -3.96 4.15 52.17
C ASP A 609 -3.31 3.60 50.89
N LEU A 610 -4.11 3.57 49.83
CA LEU A 610 -3.79 2.90 48.59
C LEU A 610 -2.60 3.52 47.85
N PRO A 611 -2.43 4.85 47.77
CA PRO A 611 -1.21 5.43 47.18
C PRO A 611 0.06 5.00 47.91
N LYS A 612 0.04 4.97 49.25
CA LYS A 612 1.20 4.62 50.06
C LYS A 612 1.51 3.11 50.03
N MET A 613 0.50 2.27 50.24
CA MET A 613 0.70 0.82 50.28
C MET A 613 0.86 0.22 48.87
N GLY A 614 0.03 0.67 47.92
CA GLY A 614 0.07 0.22 46.54
C GLY A 614 1.43 0.46 45.89
N SER A 615 1.99 1.68 46.02
CA SER A 615 3.31 2.01 45.48
C SER A 615 4.44 1.14 46.07
N ARG A 616 4.47 0.94 47.39
CA ARG A 616 5.49 0.11 48.05
C ARG A 616 5.46 -1.34 47.57
N ILE A 617 4.27 -1.90 47.38
CA ILE A 617 4.08 -3.28 46.91
C ILE A 617 4.39 -3.38 45.42
N ARG A 618 3.91 -2.43 44.60
CA ARG A 618 4.17 -2.31 43.17
C ARG A 618 5.65 -2.39 42.81
N TYR A 619 6.53 -1.84 43.65
CA TYR A 619 7.98 -1.81 43.45
C TYR A 619 8.77 -2.82 44.30
N HIS A 620 8.09 -3.66 45.08
CA HIS A 620 8.75 -4.63 45.94
C HIS A 620 9.64 -5.60 45.13
N GLY A 621 10.80 -5.96 45.67
CA GLY A 621 11.83 -6.74 44.99
C GLY A 621 11.35 -8.06 44.38
N LYS A 622 10.34 -8.71 44.99
CA LYS A 622 9.75 -9.96 44.49
C LYS A 622 8.99 -9.82 43.16
N PHE A 623 8.63 -8.60 42.77
CA PHE A 623 7.93 -8.35 41.52
C PHE A 623 8.83 -7.70 40.46
N GLN A 624 10.09 -7.39 40.78
CA GLN A 624 11.06 -6.81 39.85
C GLN A 624 11.46 -7.80 38.75
N PRO A 625 11.88 -7.33 37.55
CA PRO A 625 12.16 -5.92 37.20
C PRO A 625 10.93 -5.09 36.78
N GLU A 626 9.79 -5.73 36.49
CA GLU A 626 8.64 -5.01 35.91
C GLU A 626 7.63 -4.51 36.96
N GLY A 627 7.63 -5.13 38.13
CA GLY A 627 6.65 -4.97 39.21
C GLY A 627 5.22 -5.38 38.85
N THR A 628 4.24 -5.05 39.69
CA THR A 628 2.87 -5.60 39.62
C THR A 628 1.79 -4.56 39.91
N ASN A 629 0.59 -4.75 39.33
CA ASN A 629 -0.62 -4.12 39.83
C ASN A 629 -0.97 -4.65 41.22
N VAL A 630 -1.52 -3.80 42.08
CA VAL A 630 -1.86 -4.18 43.45
C VAL A 630 -3.35 -4.02 43.67
N ASP A 631 -4.04 -5.13 43.91
CA ASP A 631 -5.47 -5.17 44.17
C ASP A 631 -5.71 -5.42 45.66
N PHE A 632 -6.43 -4.50 46.31
CA PHE A 632 -6.94 -4.72 47.65
C PHE A 632 -8.41 -5.11 47.55
N ALA A 633 -8.79 -6.18 48.23
CA ALA A 633 -10.10 -6.79 48.14
C ALA A 633 -10.71 -7.04 49.52
N GLU A 634 -11.98 -6.69 49.69
CA GLU A 634 -12.78 -7.01 50.87
C GLU A 634 -13.93 -7.92 50.44
N ILE A 635 -14.12 -9.04 51.14
CA ILE A 635 -15.25 -9.94 50.89
C ILE A 635 -16.36 -9.62 51.86
N LYS A 636 -17.53 -9.31 51.32
CA LYS A 636 -18.76 -9.11 52.08
C LYS A 636 -19.88 -9.90 51.41
N ASP A 637 -20.37 -10.91 52.12
CA ASP A 637 -21.28 -11.93 51.59
C ASP A 637 -20.68 -12.58 50.33
N ASP A 638 -21.45 -12.65 49.23
CA ASP A 638 -21.00 -13.15 47.92
C ASP A 638 -20.49 -12.03 46.98
N THR A 639 -20.08 -10.88 47.53
CA THR A 639 -19.59 -9.74 46.76
C THR A 639 -18.19 -9.34 47.22
N VAL A 640 -17.29 -9.11 46.27
CA VAL A 640 -15.95 -8.62 46.55
C VAL A 640 -15.90 -7.14 46.21
N ARG A 641 -15.57 -6.28 47.17
CA ARG A 641 -15.23 -4.89 46.89
C ARG A 641 -13.74 -4.81 46.63
N MET A 642 -13.32 -4.07 45.61
CA MET A 642 -11.93 -4.00 45.18
C MET A 642 -11.51 -2.56 44.87
N ARG A 643 -10.27 -2.23 45.26
CA ARG A 643 -9.56 -1.01 44.83
C ARG A 643 -8.20 -1.41 44.27
N THR A 644 -7.78 -0.79 43.17
CA THR A 644 -6.56 -1.16 42.44
C THR A 644 -5.59 0.02 42.37
N TYR A 645 -4.33 -0.23 42.75
CA TYR A 645 -3.21 0.63 42.38
C TYR A 645 -2.58 0.08 41.10
N GLU A 646 -2.67 0.85 40.01
CA GLU A 646 -2.36 0.35 38.67
C GLU A 646 -0.96 0.79 38.21
N ARG A 647 -0.15 -0.20 37.86
CA ARG A 647 1.16 -0.04 37.23
C ARG A 647 1.04 0.77 35.95
N GLY A 648 1.88 1.81 35.83
CA GLY A 648 1.88 2.71 34.67
C GLY A 648 0.92 3.89 34.80
N VAL A 649 -0.12 3.78 35.64
CA VAL A 649 -0.89 4.95 36.11
C VAL A 649 -0.26 5.51 37.39
N GLU A 650 0.32 4.63 38.21
CA GLU A 650 0.97 4.94 39.48
C GLU A 650 0.05 5.69 40.45
N ALA A 651 -1.24 5.33 40.40
CA ALA A 651 -2.31 5.85 41.24
C ALA A 651 -3.48 4.85 41.30
N GLU A 652 -4.50 5.20 42.07
CA GLU A 652 -5.78 4.47 42.08
C GLU A 652 -6.48 4.58 40.73
N THR A 653 -6.97 3.46 40.21
CA THR A 653 -7.89 3.47 39.07
C THR A 653 -9.30 3.12 39.52
N LEU A 654 -10.28 3.83 38.96
CA LEU A 654 -11.70 3.62 39.32
C LEU A 654 -12.16 2.19 39.00
N SER A 655 -11.58 1.55 37.98
CA SER A 655 -11.89 0.16 37.63
C SER A 655 -10.79 -0.47 36.79
N CYS A 656 -10.15 -1.53 37.30
CA CYS A 656 -9.24 -2.38 36.53
C CYS A 656 -9.93 -3.70 36.11
N GLY A 657 -10.06 -3.94 34.81
CA GLY A 657 -10.73 -5.14 34.29
C GLY A 657 -9.95 -6.44 34.51
N THR A 658 -8.62 -6.40 34.35
CA THR A 658 -7.73 -7.55 34.59
C THR A 658 -7.54 -7.80 36.10
N GLY A 659 -7.53 -6.74 36.92
CA GLY A 659 -7.51 -6.84 38.39
C GLY A 659 -8.81 -7.43 38.95
N ALA A 660 -9.97 -7.05 38.39
CA ALA A 660 -11.25 -7.65 38.76
C ALA A 660 -11.28 -9.16 38.48
N VAL A 661 -10.68 -9.60 37.36
CA VAL A 661 -10.51 -11.03 37.06
C VAL A 661 -9.57 -11.69 38.06
N ALA A 662 -8.39 -11.12 38.31
CA ALA A 662 -7.42 -11.68 39.26
C ALA A 662 -8.04 -11.85 40.66
N THR A 663 -8.72 -10.81 41.14
CA THR A 663 -9.42 -10.78 42.43
C THR A 663 -10.55 -11.80 42.50
N ALA A 664 -11.36 -11.95 41.45
CA ALA A 664 -12.42 -12.95 41.41
C ALA A 664 -11.89 -14.39 41.52
N LEU A 665 -10.78 -14.67 40.84
CA LEU A 665 -10.15 -15.98 40.84
C LEU A 665 -9.47 -16.27 42.18
N ALA A 666 -8.77 -15.29 42.75
CA ALA A 666 -8.22 -15.38 44.10
C ALA A 666 -9.34 -15.62 45.13
N ALA A 667 -10.48 -14.94 45.01
CA ALA A 667 -11.63 -15.14 45.90
C ALA A 667 -12.23 -16.55 45.76
N ASN A 668 -12.25 -17.12 44.56
CA ASN A 668 -12.63 -18.53 44.38
C ASN A 668 -11.64 -19.49 45.05
N LEU A 669 -10.34 -19.25 44.91
CA LEU A 669 -9.31 -20.15 45.44
C LEU A 669 -9.25 -20.14 46.97
N VAL A 670 -9.46 -18.98 47.57
CA VAL A 670 -9.28 -18.78 49.02
C VAL A 670 -10.59 -18.93 49.80
N TYR A 671 -11.69 -18.45 49.23
CA TYR A 671 -12.98 -18.37 49.92
C TYR A 671 -14.09 -19.17 49.23
N ALA A 672 -13.77 -19.94 48.19
CA ALA A 672 -14.72 -20.78 47.44
C ALA A 672 -15.90 -20.03 46.81
N LEU A 673 -15.75 -18.73 46.50
CA LEU A 673 -16.80 -17.96 45.80
C LEU A 673 -17.05 -18.54 44.41
N ASN A 674 -18.33 -18.79 44.09
CA ASN A 674 -18.73 -19.40 42.83
C ASN A 674 -18.86 -18.40 41.68
N SER A 675 -18.65 -18.89 40.46
CA SER A 675 -18.87 -18.13 39.22
C SER A 675 -20.38 -17.92 38.96
N PRO A 676 -20.86 -16.69 38.66
CA PRO A 676 -20.09 -15.47 38.55
C PRO A 676 -19.80 -14.78 39.89
N VAL A 677 -18.56 -14.34 40.07
CA VAL A 677 -18.16 -13.51 41.21
C VAL A 677 -18.53 -12.05 40.92
N LYS A 678 -19.23 -11.40 41.85
CA LYS A 678 -19.59 -9.97 41.75
C LYS A 678 -18.46 -9.13 42.33
N ILE A 679 -17.90 -8.23 41.53
CA ILE A 679 -16.84 -7.31 41.95
C ILE A 679 -17.42 -5.88 41.95
N LYS A 680 -17.31 -5.18 43.08
CA LYS A 680 -17.64 -3.76 43.21
C LYS A 680 -16.36 -2.93 43.15
N THR A 681 -16.30 -2.01 42.20
CA THR A 681 -15.18 -1.06 42.03
C THR A 681 -15.70 0.38 42.15
N GLY A 682 -14.81 1.35 42.30
CA GLY A 682 -15.19 2.78 42.30
C GLY A 682 -15.89 3.21 41.00
N GLY A 683 -15.60 2.54 39.88
CA GLY A 683 -16.20 2.76 38.57
C GLY A 683 -17.49 1.97 38.33
N GLY A 684 -17.89 1.10 39.25
CA GLY A 684 -19.15 0.35 39.22
C GLY A 684 -19.02 -1.18 39.26
N ASP A 685 -20.16 -1.85 39.09
CA ASP A 685 -20.28 -3.29 39.30
C ASP A 685 -19.85 -4.13 38.08
N LEU A 686 -18.94 -5.06 38.32
CA LEU A 686 -18.46 -6.07 37.39
C LEU A 686 -18.89 -7.47 37.83
N LYS A 687 -19.01 -8.38 36.87
CA LYS A 687 -19.18 -9.82 37.12
C LYS A 687 -18.13 -10.58 36.36
N VAL A 688 -17.42 -11.46 37.05
CA VAL A 688 -16.40 -12.33 36.45
C VAL A 688 -16.94 -13.74 36.41
N TYR A 689 -16.98 -14.30 35.21
CA TYR A 689 -17.38 -15.68 34.95
C TYR A 689 -16.13 -16.49 34.64
N PHE A 690 -16.07 -17.71 35.13
CA PHE A 690 -15.04 -18.69 34.80
C PHE A 690 -15.60 -20.10 34.94
N GLN A 691 -14.89 -21.07 34.36
CA GLN A 691 -15.02 -22.50 34.62
C GLN A 691 -13.74 -22.97 35.33
N LYS A 692 -13.90 -23.73 36.40
CA LYS A 692 -12.76 -24.30 37.15
C LYS A 692 -12.62 -25.78 36.78
N SER A 693 -11.43 -26.17 36.39
CA SER A 693 -11.03 -27.57 36.19
C SER A 693 -9.88 -27.88 37.13
N GLY A 694 -10.03 -28.88 38.01
CA GLY A 694 -9.03 -29.16 39.04
C GLY A 694 -8.85 -28.03 40.05
N THR A 695 -7.67 -27.97 40.68
CA THR A 695 -7.40 -27.08 41.82
C THR A 695 -7.05 -25.65 41.42
N HIS A 696 -6.31 -25.47 40.31
CA HIS A 696 -5.68 -24.19 39.92
C HIS A 696 -5.92 -23.81 38.45
N ASN A 697 -6.74 -24.54 37.70
CA ASN A 697 -6.95 -24.24 36.28
C ASN A 697 -8.31 -23.57 36.07
N PHE A 698 -8.28 -22.35 35.53
CA PHE A 698 -9.46 -21.58 35.16
C PHE A 698 -9.50 -21.38 33.66
N THR A 699 -10.60 -21.77 33.06
CA THR A 699 -10.87 -21.55 31.64
C THR A 699 -12.18 -20.82 31.49
N GLN A 700 -12.52 -20.46 30.26
CA GLN A 700 -13.79 -19.82 29.98
C GLN A 700 -13.97 -18.43 30.63
N VAL A 701 -12.86 -17.74 30.92
CA VAL A 701 -12.88 -16.52 31.73
C VAL A 701 -13.46 -15.34 30.97
N SER A 702 -14.50 -14.70 31.51
CA SER A 702 -15.12 -13.53 30.89
C SER A 702 -15.53 -12.48 31.91
N LEU A 703 -15.44 -11.22 31.48
CA LEU A 703 -15.73 -10.04 32.28
C LEU A 703 -16.99 -9.37 31.77
N GLU A 704 -17.98 -9.18 32.62
CA GLU A 704 -19.24 -8.50 32.31
C GLU A 704 -19.38 -7.22 33.12
N GLY A 705 -19.59 -6.10 32.44
CA GLY A 705 -19.75 -4.78 33.05
C GLY A 705 -20.74 -3.92 32.27
N LYS A 706 -21.11 -2.76 32.84
CA LYS A 706 -21.92 -1.79 32.12
C LYS A 706 -21.11 -1.11 31.01
N ALA A 707 -21.79 -0.76 29.92
CA ALA A 707 -21.33 0.14 28.87
C ALA A 707 -22.51 1.02 28.45
N GLU A 708 -22.41 2.31 28.79
CA GLU A 708 -23.52 3.26 28.69
C GLU A 708 -23.18 4.37 27.70
N VAL A 709 -24.16 4.73 26.87
CA VAL A 709 -24.03 5.90 26.00
C VAL A 709 -24.21 7.13 26.87
N VAL A 710 -23.22 8.03 26.83
CA VAL A 710 -23.30 9.34 27.48
C VAL A 710 -24.07 10.30 26.58
N TYR A 711 -23.64 10.45 25.33
CA TYR A 711 -24.36 11.20 24.28
C TYR A 711 -23.83 10.85 22.88
N GLU A 712 -24.53 11.29 21.85
CA GLU A 712 -24.08 11.27 20.45
C GLU A 712 -23.89 12.69 19.95
N GLY A 713 -22.90 12.91 19.08
CA GLY A 713 -22.61 14.23 18.55
C GLY A 713 -21.93 14.18 17.19
N LYS A 714 -21.66 15.36 16.65
CA LYS A 714 -20.86 15.55 15.44
C LYS A 714 -19.74 16.53 15.74
N TRP A 715 -18.53 16.23 15.29
CA TRP A 715 -17.35 17.07 15.47
C TRP A 715 -17.09 17.87 14.19
N GLU A 716 -17.08 19.20 14.29
CA GLU A 716 -16.88 20.10 13.14
C GLU A 716 -15.43 20.54 12.93
N GLY A 717 -14.53 20.23 13.87
CA GLY A 717 -13.14 20.64 13.79
C GLY A 717 -12.41 20.00 12.61
N GLU A 718 -11.57 20.78 11.93
CA GLU A 718 -10.72 20.29 10.86
C GLU A 718 -9.77 19.21 11.39
N VAL A 719 -9.83 18.01 10.81
CA VAL A 719 -8.77 17.03 11.00
C VAL A 719 -7.63 17.46 10.10
N SER A 720 -6.58 18.04 10.68
CA SER A 720 -5.33 18.28 9.97
C SER A 720 -4.91 16.99 9.26
N GLN A 721 -4.91 17.01 7.93
CA GLN A 721 -4.28 15.98 7.11
C GLN A 721 -2.79 16.28 6.87
N CYS A 722 -2.15 17.04 7.78
CA CYS A 722 -0.70 17.24 7.76
C CYS A 722 -0.02 15.87 8.02
N SER A 723 0.86 15.28 7.21
CA SER A 723 1.81 15.83 6.23
C SER A 723 2.50 17.10 6.71
N LYS A 724 3.56 16.93 7.52
CA LYS A 724 4.81 17.74 7.58
C LYS A 724 5.68 17.26 8.76
N ASP A 725 6.94 16.92 8.51
CA ASP A 725 8.08 17.84 8.65
C ASP A 725 8.14 18.48 10.04
N VAL A 726 8.88 17.87 10.97
CA VAL A 726 9.65 18.58 12.01
C VAL A 726 10.89 17.75 12.36
N MET A 727 12.05 18.30 11.95
CA MET A 727 13.47 18.04 12.30
C MET A 727 14.04 16.62 12.22
#